data_AF-A0A1A3PQQ8-F1
#
_entry.id   AF-A0A1A3PQQ8-F1
#
_cell.length_a   1.000
_cell.length_b   1.000
_cell.length_c   1.000
_cell.angle_alpha   90.00
_cell.angle_beta   90.00
_cell.angle_gamma   90.00
#
_symmetry.space_group_name_H-M   'P 1'
#
loop_
_entity.id
_entity.type
_entity.pdbx_description
1 polymer ?
#
loop_
_entity_poly.entity_id
_entity_poly.type
_entity_poly.pdbx_seq_one_letter_code
_entity_poly.pdbx_strand_id
1 'polypeptide(L)'
;MKSTEKTDIIPAVTDPIDDDEAITGEIPVPDAEETGEVPWVPDVEPEDDVDDDIDDLLSDLRSPKANADTPDVPHDRRAELRGQAARVGRVAGQWLMRLAAWLAAETRKRVPRAGRWLRPRLARLSASIVAGLLLCSSYPPFNWWWAAIPTFAVLAWVLTRQATTPFGGFGYGVLFGFAFYLPLIRWISILVGATPLLALVLLCAIFPGLFGLGAVTVRRLPGWPVWFAVIWAAQEWLKCTIPFGGFPWGVVAAGQTSGPFLPLVRLGGVPLLSLAIVLTGCGAAAFVMEAVSWWWASHRRQTAEHIRVADAPPAVLLPAFCICLMFFLAAAVWPQVRHSGTGSGNEPTVTAAVVQGNVPRLGLEFNAQRLAVLGNDVRETRRLADDVRAGRAPQPDFVVWPEDASEIDPLANPEAAQEISVAVEAIGAPILVGTVLDVPNRTIEDPAQTNTVIVWNPMTGPGDRHDKRIVQPFGEYLPWRGFFRHLSSMADMAGYIVPGKGPGVVRAKGTPIGIATCWEVSFDRALRHAVRNGAQVLAVPANNANFNQTMSEQQLAFSKLRAVELDRYALVASNVGISAVVTPDGRELQRTQFFTPAHLDNQVRLKTSLTPAAKWGPIVQGALVVAALAVLFAAILHNGWFADIHRRLSELANRGGPVSENSDDDPLGDDEGADGDDLTYDAEFDDDARYTARQGPEKGDL
;
A
#
# COMPACT_ATOMS: atom_id res chain seq x y z
N MET A 1 -35.91 68.63 -27.44
CA MET A 1 -37.37 68.59 -27.18
C MET A 1 -37.58 67.57 -26.07
N LYS A 2 -37.95 68.01 -24.84
CA LYS A 2 -38.33 67.26 -23.60
C LYS A 2 -37.62 65.92 -23.29
N SER A 3 -36.71 65.85 -22.30
CA SER A 3 -36.92 65.57 -20.84
C SER A 3 -36.92 64.05 -20.53
N THR A 4 -36.52 63.53 -19.36
CA THR A 4 -36.35 64.10 -18.00
C THR A 4 -35.39 63.21 -17.17
N GLU A 5 -34.73 63.77 -16.14
CA GLU A 5 -34.37 63.21 -14.80
C GLU A 5 -34.08 61.69 -14.57
N LYS A 6 -33.16 61.27 -13.68
CA LYS A 6 -32.81 61.85 -12.36
C LYS A 6 -31.39 61.46 -11.90
N THR A 7 -30.83 62.22 -10.97
CA THR A 7 -29.55 61.99 -10.29
C THR A 7 -29.82 61.77 -8.79
N ASP A 8 -29.08 60.90 -8.12
CA ASP A 8 -28.90 60.91 -6.66
C ASP A 8 -27.42 60.59 -6.32
N ILE A 9 -26.87 61.26 -5.31
CA ILE A 9 -25.44 61.22 -4.93
C ILE A 9 -25.32 61.31 -3.39
N ILE A 10 -24.23 60.74 -2.84
CA ILE A 10 -23.68 60.87 -1.47
C ILE A 10 -24.54 60.27 -0.32
N PRO A 11 -23.96 59.86 0.84
CA PRO A 11 -22.63 60.23 1.35
C PRO A 11 -21.63 59.11 1.70
N ALA A 12 -20.36 59.44 1.51
CA ALA A 12 -19.28 58.87 2.31
C ALA A 12 -19.34 59.47 3.73
N VAL A 13 -19.00 58.66 4.75
CA VAL A 13 -18.86 59.13 6.13
C VAL A 13 -17.40 59.05 6.53
N THR A 14 -16.82 60.21 6.83
CA THR A 14 -15.60 60.39 7.59
C THR A 14 -15.95 61.19 8.85
N ASP A 15 -15.56 60.72 10.03
CA ASP A 15 -14.94 61.53 11.09
C ASP A 15 -14.50 60.65 12.28
N PRO A 16 -13.60 61.13 13.17
CA PRO A 16 -12.51 60.30 13.73
C PRO A 16 -12.52 60.22 15.28
N ILE A 17 -11.34 59.92 15.87
CA ILE A 17 -11.00 59.89 17.32
C ILE A 17 -11.35 58.52 17.97
N ASP A 18 -10.53 57.86 18.80
CA ASP A 18 -9.37 58.28 19.61
C ASP A 18 -8.18 57.29 19.56
N ASP A 19 -6.99 57.73 19.95
CA ASP A 19 -5.85 56.88 20.37
C ASP A 19 -5.96 56.56 21.88
N ASP A 20 -5.09 55.68 22.40
CA ASP A 20 -4.96 55.26 23.81
C ASP A 20 -6.10 54.42 24.43
N GLU A 21 -6.02 53.08 24.27
CA GLU A 21 -6.19 52.20 25.44
C GLU A 21 -5.30 50.94 25.37
N ALA A 22 -4.20 50.96 26.11
CA ALA A 22 -3.32 49.81 26.28
C ALA A 22 -3.93 48.82 27.30
N ILE A 23 -4.66 47.81 26.83
CA ILE A 23 -5.11 46.71 27.68
C ILE A 23 -4.14 45.53 27.59
N THR A 24 -3.23 45.49 28.56
CA THR A 24 -2.48 44.28 28.91
C THR A 24 -3.46 43.21 29.42
N GLY A 25 -3.65 42.15 28.65
CA GLY A 25 -4.44 40.98 29.03
C GLY A 25 -3.67 39.70 28.74
N GLU A 26 -3.02 39.13 29.75
CA GLU A 26 -2.48 37.78 29.67
C GLU A 26 -3.62 36.78 29.44
N ILE A 27 -3.49 35.91 28.42
CA ILE A 27 -4.42 34.80 28.20
C ILE A 27 -3.74 33.51 28.67
N PRO A 28 -4.36 32.69 29.54
CA PRO A 28 -3.62 31.68 30.29
C PRO A 28 -3.24 30.45 29.45
N VAL A 29 -2.06 29.90 29.73
CA VAL A 29 -1.70 28.52 29.40
C VAL A 29 -2.32 27.59 30.45
N PRO A 30 -3.13 26.58 30.07
CA PRO A 30 -3.48 25.50 30.96
C PRO A 30 -2.44 24.38 30.85
N ASP A 31 -1.57 24.27 31.86
CA ASP A 31 -0.83 23.03 32.12
C ASP A 31 -1.77 21.93 32.65
N ALA A 32 -1.26 20.69 32.67
CA ALA A 32 -2.03 19.48 32.92
C ALA A 32 -2.39 19.23 34.39
N GLU A 33 -3.26 18.22 34.59
CA GLU A 33 -3.67 17.59 35.86
C GLU A 33 -4.68 18.35 36.74
N GLU A 34 -5.98 18.20 36.43
CA GLU A 34 -6.92 17.68 37.44
C GLU A 34 -8.18 17.03 36.83
N THR A 35 -8.89 16.24 37.63
CA THR A 35 -9.95 15.31 37.24
C THR A 35 -11.27 16.00 36.88
N GLY A 36 -11.80 15.76 35.67
CA GLY A 36 -13.12 16.19 35.26
C GLY A 36 -14.22 15.18 35.59
N GLU A 37 -15.17 15.55 36.45
CA GLU A 37 -16.43 14.83 36.65
C GLU A 37 -17.31 14.88 35.39
N VAL A 38 -18.03 13.79 35.11
CA VAL A 38 -18.93 13.66 33.96
C VAL A 38 -20.36 14.01 34.38
N PRO A 39 -21.13 14.80 33.60
CA PRO A 39 -22.55 15.04 33.89
C PRO A 39 -23.35 13.74 33.91
N TRP A 40 -24.13 13.56 34.97
CA TRP A 40 -24.96 12.38 35.21
C TRP A 40 -26.01 12.18 34.09
N VAL A 41 -25.98 11.00 33.46
CA VAL A 41 -26.99 10.50 32.52
C VAL A 41 -27.61 9.25 33.17
N PRO A 42 -28.94 9.06 33.16
CA PRO A 42 -29.56 7.89 33.78
C PRO A 42 -29.12 6.59 33.09
N ASP A 43 -28.88 5.55 33.89
CA ASP A 43 -28.49 4.23 33.40
C ASP A 43 -29.54 3.65 32.45
N VAL A 44 -29.10 3.28 31.24
CA VAL A 44 -29.87 2.46 30.31
C VAL A 44 -29.34 1.03 30.45
N GLU A 45 -30.11 0.19 31.15
CA GLU A 45 -29.88 -1.25 31.22
C GLU A 45 -30.08 -1.89 29.82
N PRO A 46 -29.41 -3.02 29.52
CA PRO A 46 -29.49 -3.65 28.20
C PRO A 46 -30.87 -4.27 27.95
N GLU A 47 -31.40 -4.06 26.74
CA GLU A 47 -32.63 -4.69 26.24
C GLU A 47 -32.42 -6.21 26.02
N ASP A 48 -32.74 -7.01 27.04
CA ASP A 48 -32.96 -8.46 26.93
C ASP A 48 -34.45 -8.75 26.64
N ASP A 49 -34.88 -8.56 25.38
CA ASP A 49 -36.25 -8.84 24.91
C ASP A 49 -36.26 -9.98 23.86
N VAL A 50 -36.35 -11.24 24.30
CA VAL A 50 -37.23 -12.32 23.76
C VAL A 50 -37.29 -13.47 24.77
N ASP A 51 -38.10 -13.34 25.83
CA ASP A 51 -38.48 -14.50 26.68
C ASP A 51 -39.78 -14.22 27.47
N ASP A 52 -40.85 -13.78 26.79
CA ASP A 52 -42.14 -13.44 27.43
C ASP A 52 -43.38 -13.92 26.63
N ASP A 53 -43.26 -15.10 25.99
CA ASP A 53 -44.29 -15.68 25.09
C ASP A 53 -44.64 -17.14 25.47
N ILE A 54 -44.38 -17.55 26.73
CA ILE A 54 -44.56 -18.94 27.21
C ILE A 54 -45.44 -19.05 28.47
N ASP A 55 -45.55 -18.03 29.33
CA ASP A 55 -46.40 -18.10 30.52
C ASP A 55 -47.89 -17.76 30.25
N ASP A 56 -48.19 -16.98 29.21
CA ASP A 56 -49.58 -16.70 28.78
C ASP A 56 -50.26 -17.90 28.09
N LEU A 57 -49.47 -18.95 27.79
CA LEU A 57 -49.94 -20.24 27.27
C LEU A 57 -50.17 -21.30 28.37
N LEU A 58 -49.92 -20.96 29.64
CA LEU A 58 -50.03 -21.87 30.79
C LEU A 58 -51.00 -21.40 31.89
N SER A 59 -51.53 -20.18 31.78
CA SER A 59 -52.57 -19.64 32.68
C SER A 59 -53.95 -20.30 32.50
N ASP A 60 -54.23 -20.85 31.32
CA ASP A 60 -55.57 -21.32 30.90
C ASP A 60 -55.97 -22.74 31.39
N LEU A 61 -55.20 -23.34 32.30
CA LEU A 61 -55.37 -24.74 32.76
C LEU A 61 -55.72 -24.90 34.25
N ARG A 62 -56.19 -23.85 34.95
CA ARG A 62 -56.60 -23.96 36.37
C ARG A 62 -57.90 -23.22 36.74
N SER A 63 -59.05 -23.73 36.33
CA SER A 63 -60.28 -23.73 37.15
C SER A 63 -61.38 -24.63 36.59
N PRO A 64 -61.86 -25.66 37.31
CA PRO A 64 -62.97 -26.49 36.86
C PRO A 64 -64.32 -25.88 37.24
N LYS A 65 -65.20 -25.64 36.26
CA LYS A 65 -66.65 -25.57 36.49
C LYS A 65 -67.35 -26.66 35.69
N ALA A 66 -68.29 -27.32 36.36
CA ALA A 66 -68.90 -28.54 35.88
C ALA A 66 -69.84 -28.32 34.69
N ASN A 67 -69.84 -29.27 33.76
CA ASN A 67 -71.06 -29.75 33.11
C ASN A 67 -70.94 -31.27 32.94
N ALA A 68 -72.10 -31.94 32.91
CA ALA A 68 -72.21 -33.39 33.02
C ALA A 68 -71.90 -34.15 31.70
N ASP A 69 -71.95 -35.48 31.82
CA ASP A 69 -71.88 -36.49 30.75
C ASP A 69 -70.51 -36.77 30.12
N THR A 70 -69.82 -37.79 30.64
CA THR A 70 -69.13 -38.84 29.84
C THR A 70 -68.75 -40.04 30.73
N PRO A 71 -68.59 -41.27 30.18
CA PRO A 71 -68.73 -42.50 30.95
C PRO A 71 -67.48 -42.95 31.72
N ASP A 72 -67.74 -43.78 32.72
CA ASP A 72 -66.77 -44.37 33.66
C ASP A 72 -65.70 -45.22 32.94
N VAL A 73 -64.42 -45.02 33.28
CA VAL A 73 -63.30 -45.81 32.74
C VAL A 73 -62.52 -46.41 33.92
N PRO A 74 -62.34 -47.76 33.98
CA PRO A 74 -61.85 -48.44 35.18
C PRO A 74 -60.48 -47.96 35.69
N HIS A 75 -60.36 -47.97 37.02
CA HIS A 75 -59.25 -47.40 37.79
C HIS A 75 -57.85 -48.01 37.50
N ASP A 76 -57.81 -49.18 36.87
CA ASP A 76 -56.59 -49.97 36.61
C ASP A 76 -55.70 -49.34 35.51
N ARG A 77 -56.32 -48.83 34.44
CA ARG A 77 -55.61 -48.39 33.23
C ARG A 77 -54.71 -47.15 33.44
N ARG A 78 -54.99 -46.34 34.46
CA ARG A 78 -54.20 -45.16 34.83
C ARG A 78 -52.90 -45.50 35.58
N ALA A 79 -52.86 -46.63 36.29
CA ALA A 79 -51.63 -47.09 36.95
C ALA A 79 -50.62 -47.63 35.94
N GLU A 80 -51.11 -48.43 34.98
CA GLU A 80 -50.29 -49.03 33.92
C GLU A 80 -49.63 -47.96 33.02
N LEU A 81 -50.39 -46.95 32.58
CA LEU A 81 -49.87 -45.83 31.78
C LEU A 81 -48.81 -45.00 32.53
N ARG A 82 -48.97 -44.78 33.85
CA ARG A 82 -47.92 -44.13 34.68
C ARG A 82 -46.66 -45.00 34.80
N GLY A 83 -46.82 -46.31 34.95
CA GLY A 83 -45.71 -47.27 34.96
C GLY A 83 -44.93 -47.30 33.64
N GLN A 84 -45.64 -47.25 32.50
CA GLN A 84 -45.04 -47.17 31.17
C GLN A 84 -44.33 -45.83 30.95
N ALA A 85 -44.97 -44.69 31.27
CA ALA A 85 -44.36 -43.37 31.17
C ALA A 85 -43.08 -43.23 32.03
N ALA A 86 -43.09 -43.74 33.26
CA ALA A 86 -41.91 -43.76 34.15
C ALA A 86 -40.80 -44.75 33.70
N ARG A 87 -41.11 -45.69 32.81
CA ARG A 87 -40.14 -46.60 32.19
C ARG A 87 -39.54 -45.96 30.92
N VAL A 88 -40.37 -45.35 30.06
CA VAL A 88 -39.93 -44.57 28.89
C VAL A 88 -39.09 -43.37 29.31
N GLY A 89 -39.49 -42.61 30.33
CA GLY A 89 -38.72 -41.47 30.84
C GLY A 89 -37.33 -41.85 31.39
N ARG A 90 -37.21 -43.03 32.04
CA ARG A 90 -35.90 -43.54 32.48
C ARG A 90 -35.03 -43.99 31.31
N VAL A 91 -35.60 -44.63 30.30
CA VAL A 91 -34.87 -45.01 29.07
C VAL A 91 -34.42 -43.75 28.32
N ALA A 92 -35.32 -42.76 28.12
CA ALA A 92 -35.00 -41.48 27.49
C ALA A 92 -33.92 -40.71 28.25
N GLY A 93 -34.01 -40.64 29.59
CA GLY A 93 -32.98 -40.03 30.44
C GLY A 93 -31.62 -40.75 30.36
N GLN A 94 -31.60 -42.09 30.28
CA GLN A 94 -30.36 -42.85 30.06
C GLN A 94 -29.79 -42.63 28.66
N TRP A 95 -30.62 -42.49 27.62
CA TRP A 95 -30.18 -42.13 26.27
C TRP A 95 -29.63 -40.70 26.21
N LEU A 96 -30.29 -39.72 26.83
CA LEU A 96 -29.82 -38.34 26.94
C LEU A 96 -28.49 -38.25 27.70
N MET A 97 -28.35 -38.95 28.83
CA MET A 97 -27.09 -38.99 29.57
C MET A 97 -25.96 -39.71 28.80
N ARG A 98 -26.27 -40.74 28.01
CA ARG A 98 -25.30 -41.39 27.10
C ARG A 98 -24.92 -40.48 25.94
N LEU A 99 -25.87 -39.74 25.35
CA LEU A 99 -25.63 -38.77 24.29
C LEU A 99 -24.77 -37.60 24.81
N ALA A 100 -25.10 -37.06 25.98
CA ALA A 100 -24.32 -36.03 26.65
C ALA A 100 -22.90 -36.51 27.01
N ALA A 101 -22.77 -37.73 27.55
CA ALA A 101 -21.46 -38.33 27.83
C ALA A 101 -20.64 -38.59 26.54
N TRP A 102 -21.29 -39.00 25.45
CA TRP A 102 -20.66 -39.19 24.14
C TRP A 102 -20.22 -37.86 23.52
N LEU A 103 -21.08 -36.83 23.53
CA LEU A 103 -20.75 -35.47 23.12
C LEU A 103 -19.61 -34.89 23.97
N ALA A 104 -19.65 -35.07 25.30
CA ALA A 104 -18.57 -34.67 26.20
C ALA A 104 -17.26 -35.43 25.95
N ALA A 105 -17.31 -36.72 25.63
CA ALA A 105 -16.13 -37.51 25.27
C ALA A 105 -15.57 -37.11 23.89
N GLU A 106 -16.43 -36.83 22.91
CA GLU A 106 -16.02 -36.47 21.56
C GLU A 106 -15.49 -35.02 21.49
N THR A 107 -16.10 -34.08 22.19
CA THR A 107 -15.54 -32.73 22.41
C THR A 107 -14.21 -32.79 23.18
N ARG A 108 -14.12 -33.56 24.28
CA ARG A 108 -12.87 -33.76 25.04
C ARG A 108 -11.78 -34.47 24.24
N LYS A 109 -12.11 -35.22 23.17
CA LYS A 109 -11.14 -35.77 22.18
C LYS A 109 -10.80 -34.78 21.06
N ARG A 110 -11.76 -34.01 20.57
CA ARG A 110 -11.58 -33.06 19.46
C ARG A 110 -10.88 -31.77 19.89
N VAL A 111 -11.19 -31.20 21.05
CA VAL A 111 -10.60 -29.93 21.53
C VAL A 111 -9.07 -30.02 21.69
N PRO A 112 -8.45 -31.05 22.31
CA PRO A 112 -6.99 -31.17 22.40
C PRO A 112 -6.30 -31.54 21.08
N ARG A 113 -7.06 -32.04 20.09
CA ARG A 113 -6.57 -32.22 18.71
C ARG A 113 -6.62 -30.86 18.00
N ALA A 114 -7.78 -30.21 17.95
CA ALA A 114 -7.96 -28.87 17.38
C ALA A 114 -6.94 -27.88 17.93
N GLY A 115 -6.72 -27.81 19.25
CA GLY A 115 -5.71 -26.94 19.86
C GLY A 115 -4.27 -27.19 19.41
N ARG A 116 -3.89 -28.46 19.16
CA ARG A 116 -2.56 -28.80 18.59
C ARG A 116 -2.42 -28.41 17.12
N TRP A 117 -3.50 -28.40 16.35
CA TRP A 117 -3.53 -27.91 14.97
C TRP A 117 -3.67 -26.38 14.87
N LEU A 118 -4.34 -25.74 15.83
CA LEU A 118 -4.56 -24.28 15.88
C LEU A 118 -3.31 -23.53 16.34
N ARG A 119 -2.64 -23.95 17.43
CA ARG A 119 -1.45 -23.26 17.97
C ARG A 119 -0.39 -22.88 16.90
N PRO A 120 0.09 -23.78 16.02
CA PRO A 120 1.05 -23.43 14.97
C PRO A 120 0.43 -22.68 13.77
N ARG A 121 -0.90 -22.57 13.67
CA ARG A 121 -1.57 -21.66 12.72
C ARG A 121 -1.70 -20.26 13.32
N LEU A 122 -2.14 -20.14 14.57
CA LEU A 122 -2.23 -18.89 15.33
C LEU A 122 -0.87 -18.19 15.38
N ALA A 123 0.21 -18.88 15.74
CA ALA A 123 1.55 -18.29 15.74
C ALA A 123 1.97 -17.71 14.37
N ARG A 124 1.56 -18.32 13.26
CA ARG A 124 1.81 -17.79 11.90
C ARG A 124 0.90 -16.62 11.55
N LEU A 125 -0.38 -16.66 11.93
CA LEU A 125 -1.32 -15.55 11.73
C LEU A 125 -0.86 -14.31 12.50
N SER A 126 -0.53 -14.46 13.79
CA SER A 126 0.03 -13.39 14.62
C SER A 126 1.35 -12.86 14.05
N ALA A 127 2.26 -13.74 13.61
CA ALA A 127 3.51 -13.33 12.97
C ALA A 127 3.30 -12.53 11.68
N SER A 128 2.34 -12.91 10.82
CA SER A 128 1.97 -12.14 9.62
C SER A 128 1.40 -10.76 9.96
N ILE A 129 0.55 -10.66 10.98
CA ILE A 129 -0.02 -9.38 11.43
C ILE A 129 1.07 -8.48 12.01
N VAL A 130 1.90 -9.00 12.93
CA VAL A 130 3.02 -8.27 13.54
C VAL A 130 4.01 -7.79 12.48
N ALA A 131 4.34 -8.62 11.49
CA ALA A 131 5.19 -8.20 10.39
C ALA A 131 4.55 -7.07 9.54
N GLY A 132 3.24 -7.12 9.26
CA GLY A 132 2.55 -6.03 8.55
C GLY A 132 2.58 -4.70 9.31
N LEU A 133 2.37 -4.75 10.63
CA LEU A 133 2.46 -3.59 11.51
C LEU A 133 3.90 -3.05 11.64
N LEU A 134 4.90 -3.93 11.71
CA LEU A 134 6.32 -3.53 11.68
C LEU A 134 6.74 -2.91 10.35
N LEU A 135 6.11 -3.29 9.23
CA LEU A 135 6.34 -2.58 7.97
C LEU A 135 5.74 -1.18 8.04
N CYS A 136 4.54 -1.02 8.62
CA CYS A 136 3.90 0.28 8.77
C CYS A 136 4.73 1.26 9.62
N SER A 137 5.41 0.80 10.69
CA SER A 137 6.25 1.68 11.52
C SER A 137 7.57 2.11 10.84
N SER A 138 7.91 1.56 9.67
CA SER A 138 9.00 2.11 8.83
C SER A 138 8.62 3.42 8.12
N TYR A 139 7.33 3.75 8.03
CA TYR A 139 6.82 4.97 7.38
C TYR A 139 6.62 6.12 8.38
N PRO A 140 6.46 7.36 7.91
CA PRO A 140 6.00 8.46 8.75
C PRO A 140 4.66 8.15 9.43
N PRO A 141 4.48 8.55 10.71
CA PRO A 141 5.36 9.43 11.48
C PRO A 141 6.56 8.72 12.15
N PHE A 142 6.51 7.39 12.33
CA PHE A 142 7.50 6.64 13.13
C PHE A 142 8.90 6.60 12.50
N ASN A 143 8.99 6.45 11.17
CA ASN A 143 10.25 6.44 10.42
C ASN A 143 11.30 5.41 10.92
N TRP A 144 10.87 4.30 11.52
CA TRP A 144 11.75 3.22 11.98
C TRP A 144 12.22 2.37 10.80
N TRP A 145 13.10 2.92 9.97
CA TRP A 145 13.62 2.30 8.75
C TRP A 145 14.06 0.84 8.95
N TRP A 146 14.64 0.54 10.11
CA TRP A 146 15.15 -0.78 10.49
C TRP A 146 14.04 -1.80 10.69
N ALA A 147 12.80 -1.40 11.00
CA ALA A 147 11.65 -2.30 11.24
C ALA A 147 11.21 -3.04 9.96
N ALA A 148 11.55 -2.53 8.77
CA ALA A 148 11.36 -3.25 7.51
C ALA A 148 12.25 -4.51 7.39
N ILE A 149 13.39 -4.59 8.09
CA ILE A 149 14.27 -5.78 8.06
C ILE A 149 13.64 -6.98 8.82
N PRO A 150 13.25 -6.88 10.12
CA PRO A 150 12.60 -7.98 10.83
C PRO A 150 11.22 -8.29 10.26
N THR A 151 10.52 -7.32 9.65
CA THR A 151 9.31 -7.56 8.84
C THR A 151 9.52 -8.68 7.83
N PHE A 152 10.49 -8.53 6.92
CA PHE A 152 10.74 -9.54 5.88
C PHE A 152 11.35 -10.82 6.46
N ALA A 153 12.09 -10.73 7.57
CA ALA A 153 12.60 -11.91 8.26
C ALA A 153 11.47 -12.79 8.84
N VAL A 154 10.50 -12.16 9.52
CA VAL A 154 9.33 -12.84 10.12
C VAL A 154 8.40 -13.37 9.03
N LEU A 155 8.13 -12.58 7.98
CA LEU A 155 7.31 -13.03 6.85
C LEU A 155 7.96 -14.22 6.12
N ALA A 156 9.27 -14.17 5.87
CA ALA A 156 10.01 -15.29 5.30
C ALA A 156 9.90 -16.55 6.17
N TRP A 157 10.04 -16.43 7.49
CA TRP A 157 9.87 -17.52 8.44
C TRP A 157 8.47 -18.16 8.41
N VAL A 158 7.40 -17.39 8.13
CA VAL A 158 6.03 -17.94 7.94
C VAL A 158 5.94 -18.74 6.63
N LEU A 159 6.51 -18.20 5.55
CA LEU A 159 6.40 -18.74 4.18
C LEU A 159 7.31 -19.96 3.93
N THR A 160 8.46 -20.06 4.61
CA THR A 160 9.36 -21.22 4.50
C THR A 160 8.87 -22.47 5.25
N ARG A 161 7.88 -22.36 6.16
CA ARG A 161 7.35 -23.53 6.89
C ARG A 161 6.74 -24.56 5.94
N GLN A 162 7.18 -25.83 6.03
CA GLN A 162 6.68 -26.94 5.21
C GLN A 162 5.14 -27.05 5.21
N ALA A 163 4.50 -26.80 6.36
CA ALA A 163 3.04 -26.81 6.53
C ALA A 163 2.30 -25.59 5.95
N THR A 164 2.97 -24.72 5.19
CA THR A 164 2.37 -23.62 4.41
C THR A 164 2.27 -24.07 2.95
N THR A 165 1.06 -24.15 2.39
CA THR A 165 0.79 -24.44 0.97
C THR A 165 0.82 -23.15 0.13
N PRO A 166 0.88 -23.17 -1.22
CA PRO A 166 0.86 -21.95 -2.04
C PRO A 166 -0.33 -21.03 -1.75
N PHE A 167 -1.55 -21.59 -1.65
CA PHE A 167 -2.75 -20.86 -1.24
C PHE A 167 -2.69 -20.39 0.23
N GLY A 168 -2.03 -21.14 1.12
CA GLY A 168 -1.73 -20.67 2.47
C GLY A 168 -0.78 -19.47 2.47
N GLY A 169 0.24 -19.49 1.59
CA GLY A 169 1.14 -18.36 1.35
C GLY A 169 0.40 -17.13 0.86
N PHE A 170 -0.54 -17.30 -0.08
CA PHE A 170 -1.46 -16.24 -0.49
C PHE A 170 -2.23 -15.66 0.69
N GLY A 171 -2.89 -16.50 1.50
CA GLY A 171 -3.65 -16.05 2.67
C GLY A 171 -2.81 -15.32 3.72
N TYR A 172 -1.60 -15.81 4.03
CA TYR A 172 -0.66 -15.13 4.94
C TYR A 172 -0.15 -13.81 4.36
N GLY A 173 0.06 -13.73 3.04
CA GLY A 173 0.42 -12.50 2.34
C GLY A 173 -0.71 -11.46 2.34
N VAL A 174 -1.96 -11.87 2.09
CA VAL A 174 -3.13 -10.98 2.20
C VAL A 174 -3.32 -10.48 3.63
N LEU A 175 -3.19 -11.34 4.64
CA LEU A 175 -3.28 -10.93 6.05
C LEU A 175 -2.19 -9.92 6.43
N PHE A 176 -0.94 -10.17 6.00
CA PHE A 176 0.17 -9.24 6.14
C PHE A 176 -0.13 -7.90 5.47
N GLY A 177 -0.60 -7.94 4.22
CA GLY A 177 -0.94 -6.75 3.43
C GLY A 177 -2.06 -5.94 4.08
N PHE A 178 -3.11 -6.60 4.59
CA PHE A 178 -4.20 -5.94 5.29
C PHE A 178 -3.72 -5.25 6.57
N ALA A 179 -2.93 -5.94 7.40
CA ALA A 179 -2.34 -5.38 8.62
C ALA A 179 -1.36 -4.22 8.35
N PHE A 180 -0.73 -4.19 7.18
CA PHE A 180 0.15 -3.11 6.72
C PHE A 180 -0.63 -1.91 6.15
N TYR A 181 -1.50 -2.13 5.16
CA TYR A 181 -2.17 -1.04 4.43
C TYR A 181 -3.26 -0.36 5.27
N LEU A 182 -4.02 -1.09 6.08
CA LEU A 182 -5.12 -0.51 6.86
C LEU A 182 -4.69 0.69 7.73
N PRO A 183 -3.61 0.62 8.55
CA PRO A 183 -3.10 1.78 9.25
C PRO A 183 -2.40 2.78 8.32
N LEU A 184 -1.61 2.32 7.34
CA LEU A 184 -0.78 3.18 6.49
C LEU A 184 -1.59 4.23 5.70
N ILE A 185 -2.68 3.78 5.06
CA ILE A 185 -3.54 4.62 4.20
C ILE A 185 -4.88 4.97 4.85
N ARG A 186 -4.98 4.87 6.19
CA ARG A 186 -6.21 5.19 6.94
C ARG A 186 -6.76 6.60 6.63
N TRP A 187 -5.89 7.57 6.34
CA TRP A 187 -6.27 8.93 5.98
C TRP A 187 -7.22 9.01 4.77
N ILE A 188 -7.28 8.00 3.90
CA ILE A 188 -8.23 7.94 2.78
C ILE A 188 -9.69 7.94 3.25
N SER A 189 -10.01 7.40 4.45
CA SER A 189 -11.39 7.43 4.94
C SER A 189 -11.92 8.82 5.24
N ILE A 190 -11.04 9.83 5.39
CA ILE A 190 -11.41 11.23 5.56
C ILE A 190 -12.06 11.77 4.28
N LEU A 191 -11.60 11.30 3.10
CA LEU A 191 -12.13 11.74 1.80
C LEU A 191 -13.40 10.99 1.37
N VAL A 192 -13.37 9.65 1.45
CA VAL A 192 -14.32 8.77 0.75
C VAL A 192 -15.02 7.78 1.68
N GLY A 193 -14.82 7.90 2.99
CA GLY A 193 -15.40 7.02 3.99
C GLY A 193 -14.73 5.64 4.09
N ALA A 194 -15.28 4.79 4.97
CA ALA A 194 -14.68 3.51 5.32
C ALA A 194 -14.78 2.44 4.20
N THR A 195 -15.88 2.41 3.44
CA THR A 195 -16.12 1.36 2.44
C THR A 195 -15.10 1.37 1.29
N PRO A 196 -14.79 2.53 0.64
CA PRO A 196 -13.76 2.57 -0.39
C PRO A 196 -12.34 2.37 0.17
N LEU A 197 -12.06 2.82 1.41
CA LEU A 197 -10.81 2.50 2.10
C LEU A 197 -10.64 0.98 2.22
N LEU A 198 -11.64 0.26 2.74
CA LEU A 198 -11.56 -1.19 2.90
C LEU A 198 -11.39 -1.91 1.55
N ALA A 199 -12.10 -1.48 0.50
CA ALA A 199 -11.93 -2.01 -0.84
C ALA A 199 -10.50 -1.80 -1.38
N LEU A 200 -9.93 -0.60 -1.19
CA LEU A 200 -8.56 -0.29 -1.59
C LEU A 200 -7.52 -1.07 -0.76
N VAL A 201 -7.69 -1.19 0.55
CA VAL A 201 -6.82 -2.00 1.43
C VAL A 201 -6.83 -3.46 1.00
N LEU A 202 -8.00 -4.04 0.71
CA LEU A 202 -8.13 -5.41 0.20
C LEU A 202 -7.44 -5.57 -1.16
N LEU A 203 -7.65 -4.65 -2.09
CA LEU A 203 -6.97 -4.63 -3.39
C LEU A 203 -5.44 -4.56 -3.23
N CYS A 204 -4.94 -3.66 -2.40
CA CYS A 204 -3.51 -3.54 -2.11
C CYS A 204 -2.95 -4.79 -1.41
N ALA A 205 -3.73 -5.46 -0.56
CA ALA A 205 -3.34 -6.69 0.12
C ALA A 205 -3.22 -7.91 -0.81
N ILE A 206 -3.89 -7.92 -1.98
CA ILE A 206 -3.72 -8.98 -2.99
C ILE A 206 -2.27 -9.07 -3.47
N PHE A 207 -1.53 -7.95 -3.60
CA PHE A 207 -0.17 -7.98 -4.14
C PHE A 207 0.86 -8.66 -3.20
N PRO A 208 0.90 -8.37 -1.89
CA PRO A 208 1.61 -9.21 -0.90
C PRO A 208 1.11 -10.66 -0.87
N GLY A 209 -0.19 -10.90 -1.15
CA GLY A 209 -0.73 -12.24 -1.37
C GLY A 209 -0.09 -12.97 -2.55
N LEU A 210 0.03 -12.33 -3.71
CA LEU A 210 0.71 -12.86 -4.89
C LEU A 210 2.19 -13.14 -4.62
N PHE A 211 2.87 -12.27 -3.87
CA PHE A 211 4.22 -12.56 -3.36
C PHE A 211 4.22 -13.80 -2.46
N GLY A 212 3.30 -13.91 -1.50
CA GLY A 212 3.22 -15.06 -0.60
C GLY A 212 3.00 -16.40 -1.34
N LEU A 213 2.21 -16.38 -2.41
CA LEU A 213 2.02 -17.52 -3.32
C LEU A 213 3.31 -17.85 -4.07
N GLY A 214 3.95 -16.86 -4.70
CA GLY A 214 5.19 -17.03 -5.45
C GLY A 214 6.36 -17.51 -4.58
N ALA A 215 6.52 -16.90 -3.41
CA ALA A 215 7.50 -17.25 -2.39
C ALA A 215 7.38 -18.72 -1.96
N VAL A 216 6.16 -19.21 -1.70
CA VAL A 216 5.94 -20.62 -1.33
C VAL A 216 6.24 -21.58 -2.48
N THR A 217 6.09 -21.16 -3.73
CA THR A 217 6.47 -21.93 -4.92
C THR A 217 8.00 -22.01 -5.07
N VAL A 218 8.74 -20.89 -4.90
CA VAL A 218 10.20 -20.85 -5.12
C VAL A 218 11.06 -21.24 -3.92
N ARG A 219 10.52 -21.31 -2.69
CA ARG A 219 11.28 -21.59 -1.44
C ARG A 219 12.11 -22.87 -1.43
N ARG A 220 11.86 -23.80 -2.35
CA ARG A 220 12.59 -25.07 -2.49
C ARG A 220 13.85 -24.94 -3.36
N LEU A 221 14.00 -23.85 -4.11
CA LEU A 221 15.18 -23.57 -4.92
C LEU A 221 16.34 -23.09 -4.03
N PRO A 222 17.59 -23.42 -4.38
CA PRO A 222 18.76 -22.84 -3.71
C PRO A 222 18.77 -21.31 -3.88
N GLY A 223 19.22 -20.60 -2.85
CA GLY A 223 19.23 -19.12 -2.87
C GLY A 223 17.86 -18.45 -2.70
N TRP A 224 16.88 -19.13 -2.08
CA TRP A 224 15.52 -18.61 -1.87
C TRP A 224 15.40 -17.14 -1.38
N PRO A 225 16.30 -16.56 -0.54
CA PRO A 225 16.19 -15.16 -0.15
C PRO A 225 16.29 -14.18 -1.32
N VAL A 226 17.09 -14.51 -2.34
CA VAL A 226 17.24 -13.73 -3.58
C VAL A 226 15.94 -13.77 -4.37
N TRP A 227 15.36 -14.97 -4.54
CA TRP A 227 14.11 -15.16 -5.27
C TRP A 227 12.93 -14.47 -4.60
N PHE A 228 12.88 -14.44 -3.26
CA PHE A 228 11.87 -13.69 -2.52
C PHE A 228 12.01 -12.18 -2.80
N ALA A 229 13.22 -11.63 -2.73
CA ALA A 229 13.44 -10.20 -2.99
C ALA A 229 13.11 -9.79 -4.45
N VAL A 230 13.43 -10.66 -5.41
CA VAL A 230 13.08 -10.46 -6.83
C VAL A 230 11.57 -10.51 -7.07
N ILE A 231 10.85 -11.49 -6.49
CA ILE A 231 9.38 -11.56 -6.59
C ILE A 231 8.71 -10.38 -5.87
N TRP A 232 9.27 -9.90 -4.75
CA TRP A 232 8.76 -8.71 -4.07
C TRP A 232 8.84 -7.47 -4.95
N ALA A 233 9.98 -7.22 -5.59
CA ALA A 233 10.16 -6.10 -6.51
C ALA A 233 9.23 -6.20 -7.73
N ALA A 234 8.92 -7.41 -8.21
CA ALA A 234 7.96 -7.63 -9.29
C ALA A 234 6.50 -7.33 -8.87
N GLN A 235 6.07 -7.69 -7.65
CA GLN A 235 4.71 -7.32 -7.19
C GLN A 235 4.57 -5.84 -6.86
N GLU A 236 5.63 -5.18 -6.35
CA GLU A 236 5.61 -3.72 -6.17
C GLU A 236 5.39 -3.02 -7.50
N TRP A 237 6.11 -3.42 -8.54
CA TRP A 237 5.92 -2.90 -9.89
C TRP A 237 4.50 -3.13 -10.43
N LEU A 238 3.96 -4.33 -10.22
CA LEU A 238 2.60 -4.67 -10.65
C LEU A 238 1.58 -3.74 -9.98
N LYS A 239 1.67 -3.55 -8.66
CA LYS A 239 0.86 -2.60 -7.88
C LYS A 239 1.05 -1.14 -8.32
N CYS A 240 2.27 -0.76 -8.70
CA CYS A 240 2.59 0.58 -9.23
C CYS A 240 2.16 0.79 -10.68
N THR A 241 1.58 -0.21 -11.35
CA THR A 241 1.18 -0.14 -12.76
C THR A 241 -0.31 -0.42 -12.97
N ILE A 242 -0.89 -1.37 -12.22
CA ILE A 242 -2.30 -1.79 -12.35
C ILE A 242 -2.98 -1.90 -10.97
N PRO A 243 -4.31 -1.67 -10.89
CA PRO A 243 -5.18 -1.12 -11.95
C PRO A 243 -5.01 0.40 -12.11
N PHE A 244 -5.62 0.96 -13.16
CA PHE A 244 -5.79 2.41 -13.38
C PHE A 244 -4.52 3.27 -13.27
N GLY A 245 -3.39 2.76 -13.75
CA GLY A 245 -2.11 3.48 -13.72
C GLY A 245 -1.27 3.25 -12.46
N GLY A 246 -1.82 2.56 -11.46
CA GLY A 246 -1.13 2.04 -10.27
C GLY A 246 -1.31 2.84 -8.98
N PHE A 247 -0.96 2.23 -7.86
CA PHE A 247 -0.99 2.81 -6.51
C PHE A 247 0.37 2.62 -5.81
N PRO A 248 1.34 3.54 -5.95
CA PRO A 248 2.69 3.35 -5.41
C PRO A 248 2.80 3.38 -3.88
N TRP A 249 1.78 3.86 -3.17
CA TRP A 249 1.80 3.95 -1.70
C TRP A 249 2.15 2.61 -1.05
N GLY A 250 3.06 2.63 -0.07
CA GLY A 250 3.54 1.42 0.61
C GLY A 250 4.59 0.58 -0.13
N VAL A 251 5.29 1.13 -1.14
CA VAL A 251 6.56 0.55 -1.61
C VAL A 251 7.64 0.67 -0.54
N VAL A 252 8.35 -0.42 -0.26
CA VAL A 252 9.30 -0.55 0.87
C VAL A 252 10.34 0.58 0.91
N ALA A 253 10.81 1.03 -0.26
CA ALA A 253 11.73 2.16 -0.39
C ALA A 253 11.26 3.45 0.32
N ALA A 254 9.96 3.74 0.38
CA ALA A 254 9.43 4.96 1.00
C ALA A 254 9.58 4.99 2.52
N GLY A 255 9.68 3.82 3.16
CA GLY A 255 10.05 3.69 4.58
C GLY A 255 11.56 3.79 4.87
N GLN A 256 12.40 4.11 3.88
CA GLN A 256 13.87 4.12 4.01
C GLN A 256 14.51 5.52 3.87
N THR A 257 13.71 6.58 3.92
CA THR A 257 14.17 7.97 3.74
C THR A 257 15.11 8.50 4.82
N SER A 258 15.21 7.80 5.95
CA SER A 258 16.19 8.06 7.02
C SER A 258 17.17 6.87 7.24
N GLY A 259 17.14 5.86 6.37
CA GLY A 259 17.90 4.62 6.51
C GLY A 259 19.25 4.64 5.78
N PRO A 260 20.24 3.83 6.22
CA PRO A 260 21.56 3.76 5.60
C PRO A 260 21.53 3.24 4.15
N PHE A 261 20.46 2.54 3.76
CA PHE A 261 20.27 2.01 2.41
C PHE A 261 19.78 3.06 1.39
N LEU A 262 19.33 4.24 1.82
CA LEU A 262 18.82 5.30 0.94
C LEU A 262 19.69 5.57 -0.32
N PRO A 263 21.04 5.62 -0.25
CA PRO A 263 21.88 5.85 -1.44
C PRO A 263 21.66 4.86 -2.58
N LEU A 264 21.19 3.64 -2.31
CA LEU A 264 20.94 2.62 -3.34
C LEU A 264 19.87 3.05 -4.35
N VAL A 265 18.96 3.94 -3.97
CA VAL A 265 17.94 4.51 -4.88
C VAL A 265 18.59 5.27 -6.05
N ARG A 266 19.80 5.82 -5.88
CA ARG A 266 20.57 6.48 -6.95
C ARG A 266 21.05 5.50 -8.04
N LEU A 267 21.23 4.23 -7.69
CA LEU A 267 21.73 3.20 -8.60
C LEU A 267 20.62 2.59 -9.46
N GLY A 268 19.55 2.09 -8.83
CA GLY A 268 18.50 1.31 -9.50
C GLY A 268 17.08 1.79 -9.23
N GLY A 269 16.92 2.99 -8.64
CA GLY A 269 15.63 3.55 -8.26
C GLY A 269 14.98 2.84 -7.07
N VAL A 270 13.71 3.13 -6.85
CA VAL A 270 12.84 2.44 -5.87
C VAL A 270 12.97 0.90 -5.93
N PRO A 271 12.96 0.23 -7.10
CA PRO A 271 12.95 -1.23 -7.16
C PRO A 271 14.19 -1.88 -6.55
N LEU A 272 15.38 -1.28 -6.75
CA LEU A 272 16.62 -1.79 -6.17
C LEU A 272 16.68 -1.56 -4.65
N LEU A 273 16.18 -0.42 -4.17
CA LEU A 273 16.13 -0.13 -2.73
C LEU A 273 15.16 -1.09 -2.01
N SER A 274 13.95 -1.28 -2.54
CA SER A 274 13.00 -2.28 -2.01
C SER A 274 13.62 -3.69 -2.02
N LEU A 275 14.26 -4.10 -3.12
CA LEU A 275 14.94 -5.40 -3.23
C LEU A 275 16.05 -5.54 -2.17
N ALA A 276 16.87 -4.52 -1.94
CA ALA A 276 17.95 -4.56 -0.95
C ALA A 276 17.43 -4.79 0.47
N ILE A 277 16.33 -4.14 0.86
CA ILE A 277 15.72 -4.33 2.19
C ILE A 277 15.11 -5.74 2.33
N VAL A 278 14.36 -6.19 1.33
CA VAL A 278 13.73 -7.52 1.36
C VAL A 278 14.79 -8.63 1.35
N LEU A 279 15.85 -8.47 0.55
CA LEU A 279 17.00 -9.39 0.52
C LEU A 279 17.73 -9.42 1.87
N THR A 280 17.93 -8.27 2.50
CA THR A 280 18.56 -8.18 3.83
C THR A 280 17.71 -8.87 4.90
N GLY A 281 16.39 -8.65 4.91
CA GLY A 281 15.48 -9.30 5.86
C GLY A 281 15.33 -10.82 5.62
N CYS A 282 15.15 -11.25 4.38
CA CYS A 282 15.09 -12.67 4.03
C CYS A 282 16.43 -13.38 4.27
N GLY A 283 17.55 -12.70 3.99
CA GLY A 283 18.90 -13.17 4.29
C GLY A 283 19.14 -13.33 5.79
N ALA A 284 18.71 -12.36 6.61
CA ALA A 284 18.77 -12.46 8.06
C ALA A 284 17.94 -13.65 8.59
N ALA A 285 16.76 -13.91 8.02
CA ALA A 285 15.97 -15.09 8.35
C ALA A 285 16.65 -16.41 7.95
N ALA A 286 17.26 -16.48 6.77
CA ALA A 286 18.04 -17.65 6.35
C ALA A 286 19.23 -17.91 7.30
N PHE A 287 20.01 -16.87 7.58
CA PHE A 287 21.13 -16.90 8.54
C PHE A 287 20.69 -17.45 9.90
N VAL A 288 19.62 -16.91 10.48
CA VAL A 288 19.12 -17.35 11.80
C VAL A 288 18.57 -18.78 11.75
N MET A 289 17.82 -19.16 10.71
CA MET A 289 17.28 -20.52 10.59
C MET A 289 18.38 -21.57 10.44
N GLU A 290 19.46 -21.25 9.74
CA GLU A 290 20.62 -22.14 9.56
C GLU A 290 21.53 -22.17 10.79
N ALA A 291 21.75 -21.04 11.46
CA ALA A 291 22.49 -21.00 12.72
C ALA A 291 21.78 -21.82 13.82
N VAL A 292 20.45 -21.72 13.92
CA VAL A 292 19.65 -22.51 14.89
C VAL A 292 19.63 -24.00 14.52
N SER A 293 19.52 -24.36 13.24
CA SER A 293 19.55 -25.77 12.84
C SER A 293 20.92 -26.40 13.07
N TRP A 294 22.00 -25.66 12.80
CA TRP A 294 23.37 -26.07 13.10
C TRP A 294 23.62 -26.21 14.61
N TRP A 295 23.15 -25.26 15.43
CA TRP A 295 23.23 -25.36 16.90
C TRP A 295 22.50 -26.60 17.42
N TRP A 296 21.27 -26.87 16.96
CA TRP A 296 20.53 -28.05 17.40
C TRP A 296 21.13 -29.36 16.87
N ALA A 297 21.78 -29.34 15.70
CA ALA A 297 22.52 -30.49 15.19
C ALA A 297 23.78 -30.75 16.01
N SER A 298 24.59 -29.73 16.31
CA SER A 298 25.81 -29.86 17.12
C SER A 298 25.51 -30.29 18.56
N HIS A 299 24.44 -29.78 19.16
CA HIS A 299 24.03 -30.20 20.51
C HIS A 299 23.50 -31.64 20.56
N ARG A 300 22.84 -32.15 19.51
CA ARG A 300 22.51 -33.60 19.40
C ARG A 300 23.73 -34.46 19.10
N ARG A 301 24.70 -33.97 18.31
CA ARG A 301 25.98 -34.66 18.06
C ARG A 301 26.79 -34.83 19.35
N GLN A 302 26.69 -33.92 20.32
CA GLN A 302 27.30 -34.09 21.65
C GLN A 302 26.68 -35.25 22.47
N THR A 303 25.49 -35.74 22.10
CA THR A 303 24.82 -36.88 22.78
C THR A 303 24.93 -38.20 22.02
N ALA A 304 25.51 -38.19 20.81
CA ALA A 304 25.62 -39.36 19.94
C ALA A 304 27.06 -39.55 19.47
N GLU A 305 27.75 -40.52 20.05
CA GLU A 305 29.14 -40.85 19.70
C GLU A 305 29.30 -41.26 18.22
N HIS A 306 30.40 -40.78 17.63
CA HIS A 306 31.10 -41.41 16.52
C HIS A 306 30.32 -41.77 15.22
N ILE A 307 29.82 -40.78 14.48
CA ILE A 307 29.79 -40.87 13.00
C ILE A 307 30.32 -39.57 12.37
N ARG A 308 31.44 -39.68 11.63
CA ARG A 308 32.04 -38.60 10.83
C ARG A 308 31.46 -38.62 9.41
N VAL A 309 30.42 -37.82 9.15
CA VAL A 309 30.04 -37.43 7.78
C VAL A 309 30.48 -35.99 7.56
N ALA A 310 31.09 -35.72 6.40
CA ALA A 310 31.85 -34.50 6.11
C ALA A 310 31.11 -33.20 6.48
N ASP A 311 31.83 -32.31 7.18
CA ASP A 311 31.35 -30.98 7.55
C ASP A 311 31.28 -30.06 6.32
N ALA A 312 30.18 -30.16 5.57
CA ALA A 312 29.76 -29.05 4.73
C ALA A 312 29.55 -27.81 5.64
N PRO A 313 30.25 -26.68 5.39
CA PRO A 313 30.00 -25.47 6.16
C PRO A 313 28.53 -25.07 6.03
N PRO A 314 27.92 -24.49 7.08
CA PRO A 314 26.52 -24.11 7.01
C PRO A 314 26.32 -23.13 5.84
N ALA A 315 25.18 -23.22 5.14
CA ALA A 315 24.89 -22.48 3.90
C ALA A 315 24.81 -20.94 4.08
N VAL A 316 25.04 -20.49 5.32
CA VAL A 316 25.14 -19.15 5.88
C VAL A 316 26.02 -18.19 5.08
N LEU A 317 27.00 -18.71 4.32
CA LEU A 317 27.86 -17.90 3.46
C LEU A 317 27.08 -17.08 2.43
N LEU A 318 26.05 -17.63 1.78
CA LEU A 318 25.26 -16.89 0.79
C LEU A 318 24.39 -15.80 1.44
N PRO A 319 23.57 -16.08 2.49
CA PRO A 319 22.85 -15.05 3.22
C PRO A 319 23.76 -13.95 3.80
N ALA A 320 24.88 -14.32 4.41
CA ALA A 320 25.85 -13.36 4.96
C ALA A 320 26.47 -12.50 3.85
N PHE A 321 26.87 -13.11 2.72
CA PHE A 321 27.37 -12.38 1.56
C PHE A 321 26.34 -11.39 1.01
N CYS A 322 25.07 -11.79 0.87
CA CYS A 322 24.01 -10.88 0.43
C CYS A 322 23.84 -9.66 1.35
N ILE A 323 23.83 -9.87 2.67
CA ILE A 323 23.73 -8.79 3.67
C ILE A 323 24.95 -7.87 3.56
N CYS A 324 26.16 -8.43 3.63
CA CYS A 324 27.41 -7.68 3.52
C CYS A 324 27.51 -6.90 2.21
N LEU A 325 27.06 -7.48 1.08
CA LEU A 325 27.03 -6.83 -0.22
C LEU A 325 26.07 -5.62 -0.24
N MET A 326 24.87 -5.74 0.33
CA MET A 326 23.93 -4.62 0.37
C MET A 326 24.46 -3.46 1.23
N PHE A 327 25.04 -3.75 2.40
CA PHE A 327 25.70 -2.74 3.24
C PHE A 327 26.94 -2.13 2.57
N PHE A 328 27.77 -2.95 1.90
CA PHE A 328 28.94 -2.47 1.16
C PHE A 328 28.54 -1.55 0.01
N LEU A 329 27.53 -1.92 -0.80
CA LEU A 329 27.02 -1.07 -1.88
C LEU A 329 26.44 0.25 -1.35
N ALA A 330 25.70 0.21 -0.23
CA ALA A 330 25.19 1.42 0.41
C ALA A 330 26.33 2.34 0.88
N ALA A 331 27.33 1.77 1.57
CA ALA A 331 28.51 2.49 2.04
C ALA A 331 29.40 3.03 0.89
N ALA A 332 29.50 2.32 -0.23
CA ALA A 332 30.27 2.75 -1.40
C ALA A 332 29.62 3.94 -2.14
N VAL A 333 28.29 4.00 -2.20
CA VAL A 333 27.54 5.11 -2.83
C VAL A 333 27.35 6.30 -1.89
N TRP A 334 27.35 6.06 -0.57
CA TRP A 334 27.10 7.08 0.46
C TRP A 334 27.94 8.37 0.30
N PRO A 335 29.28 8.33 0.08
CA PRO A 335 30.08 9.54 -0.10
C PRO A 335 29.62 10.40 -1.29
N GLN A 336 29.24 9.78 -2.42
CA GLN A 336 28.79 10.51 -3.61
C GLN A 336 27.43 11.19 -3.37
N VAL A 337 26.51 10.50 -2.70
CA VAL A 337 25.22 11.07 -2.29
C VAL A 337 25.43 12.19 -1.29
N ARG A 338 26.26 12.00 -0.27
CA ARG A 338 26.53 13.03 0.75
C ARG A 338 27.16 14.29 0.14
N HIS A 339 28.17 14.14 -0.72
CA HIS A 339 28.80 15.24 -1.48
C HIS A 339 27.77 15.97 -2.35
N SER A 340 26.85 15.22 -2.95
CA SER A 340 25.77 15.78 -3.77
C SER A 340 24.80 16.64 -2.97
N GLY A 341 24.60 16.36 -1.69
CA GLY A 341 23.68 17.09 -0.81
C GLY A 341 24.33 18.12 0.12
N THR A 342 25.64 18.06 0.36
CA THR A 342 26.42 19.17 0.95
C THR A 342 26.60 20.33 -0.02
N GLY A 343 26.39 20.11 -1.32
CA GLY A 343 26.61 21.13 -2.33
C GLY A 343 28.06 21.59 -2.40
N SER A 344 29.01 20.64 -2.30
CA SER A 344 30.46 20.89 -2.37
C SER A 344 31.03 20.84 -3.80
N GLY A 345 30.16 20.85 -4.82
CA GLY A 345 30.56 21.00 -6.22
C GLY A 345 30.42 22.44 -6.72
N ASN A 346 30.94 22.67 -7.91
CA ASN A 346 30.95 23.98 -8.59
C ASN A 346 29.68 24.22 -9.43
N GLU A 347 28.57 23.53 -9.13
CA GLU A 347 27.31 23.74 -9.85
C GLU A 347 26.71 25.12 -9.55
N PRO A 348 26.17 25.82 -10.57
CA PRO A 348 25.61 27.16 -10.38
C PRO A 348 24.40 27.13 -9.44
N THR A 349 24.28 28.19 -8.65
CA THR A 349 23.22 28.38 -7.65
C THR A 349 22.14 29.32 -8.17
N VAL A 350 20.90 29.05 -7.81
CA VAL A 350 19.76 29.98 -7.93
C VAL A 350 19.05 30.07 -6.60
N THR A 351 18.46 31.22 -6.31
CA THR A 351 17.58 31.41 -5.15
C THR A 351 16.17 30.98 -5.55
N ALA A 352 15.65 29.93 -4.93
CA ALA A 352 14.28 29.46 -5.19
C ALA A 352 13.41 29.71 -3.97
N ALA A 353 12.26 30.36 -4.19
CA ALA A 353 11.25 30.54 -3.15
C ALA A 353 10.15 29.49 -3.26
N VAL A 354 9.61 29.08 -2.11
CA VAL A 354 8.42 28.21 -1.97
C VAL A 354 7.42 28.94 -1.09
N VAL A 355 6.18 29.06 -1.55
CA VAL A 355 5.09 29.72 -0.81
C VAL A 355 4.05 28.71 -0.37
N GLN A 356 3.51 28.93 0.83
CA GLN A 356 2.42 28.18 1.44
C GLN A 356 1.41 29.19 1.99
N GLY A 357 0.35 29.49 1.24
CA GLY A 357 -0.67 30.47 1.64
C GLY A 357 -1.56 30.05 2.81
N ASN A 358 -1.71 28.76 3.09
CA ASN A 358 -2.80 28.17 3.90
C ASN A 358 -4.16 28.25 3.17
N VAL A 359 -5.20 27.57 3.69
CA VAL A 359 -6.58 27.67 3.17
C VAL A 359 -7.51 28.38 4.17
N PRO A 360 -8.61 29.01 3.71
CA PRO A 360 -9.62 29.57 4.60
C PRO A 360 -10.30 28.51 5.47
N ARG A 361 -10.84 28.92 6.63
CA ARG A 361 -11.79 28.08 7.40
C ARG A 361 -13.09 27.90 6.59
N LEU A 362 -13.73 26.74 6.77
CA LEU A 362 -15.05 26.43 6.19
C LEU A 362 -16.08 27.51 6.56
N GLY A 363 -16.87 27.97 5.59
CA GLY A 363 -17.93 28.97 5.81
C GLY A 363 -18.11 30.03 4.71
N LEU A 364 -17.31 30.01 3.64
CA LEU A 364 -17.45 30.90 2.48
C LEU A 364 -18.26 30.24 1.35
N GLU A 365 -18.87 31.06 0.49
CA GLU A 365 -19.45 30.57 -0.78
C GLU A 365 -18.36 30.03 -1.71
N PHE A 366 -18.71 29.07 -2.57
CA PHE A 366 -17.76 28.27 -3.37
C PHE A 366 -16.73 29.11 -4.15
N ASN A 367 -17.16 30.12 -4.92
CA ASN A 367 -16.25 30.98 -5.67
C ASN A 367 -15.45 31.93 -4.77
N ALA A 368 -16.04 32.43 -3.68
CA ALA A 368 -15.35 33.28 -2.71
C ALA A 368 -14.24 32.50 -1.98
N GLN A 369 -14.46 31.21 -1.69
CA GLN A 369 -13.44 30.32 -1.13
C GLN A 369 -12.27 30.11 -2.10
N ARG A 370 -12.55 29.92 -3.40
CA ARG A 370 -11.52 29.76 -4.45
C ARG A 370 -10.65 31.00 -4.62
N LEU A 371 -11.26 32.19 -4.71
CA LEU A 371 -10.51 33.46 -4.73
C LEU A 371 -9.75 33.70 -3.42
N ALA A 372 -10.29 33.26 -2.27
CA ALA A 372 -9.59 33.40 -0.99
C ALA A 372 -8.33 32.52 -0.90
N VAL A 373 -8.29 31.33 -1.50
CA VAL A 373 -7.06 30.51 -1.61
C VAL A 373 -6.00 31.26 -2.43
N LEU A 374 -6.35 31.74 -3.63
CA LEU A 374 -5.44 32.54 -4.46
C LEU A 374 -4.92 33.77 -3.71
N GLY A 375 -5.84 34.51 -3.08
CA GLY A 375 -5.49 35.68 -2.27
C GLY A 375 -4.56 35.36 -1.09
N ASN A 376 -4.56 34.11 -0.57
CA ASN A 376 -3.63 33.70 0.48
C ASN A 376 -2.20 33.60 -0.05
N ASP A 377 -1.99 32.90 -1.17
CA ASP A 377 -0.66 32.76 -1.80
C ASP A 377 -0.13 34.11 -2.33
N VAL A 378 -1.02 34.99 -2.83
CA VAL A 378 -0.70 36.39 -3.17
C VAL A 378 -0.22 37.17 -1.94
N ARG A 379 -0.94 37.11 -0.81
CA ARG A 379 -0.54 37.83 0.42
C ARG A 379 0.78 37.32 0.99
N GLU A 380 1.02 36.01 0.98
CA GLU A 380 2.27 35.44 1.46
C GLU A 380 3.45 35.77 0.52
N THR A 381 3.22 35.78 -0.80
CA THR A 381 4.22 36.26 -1.78
C THR A 381 4.56 37.75 -1.60
N ARG A 382 3.57 38.57 -1.24
CA ARG A 382 3.78 39.99 -0.91
C ARG A 382 4.59 40.17 0.38
N ARG A 383 4.41 39.32 1.40
CA ARG A 383 5.26 39.32 2.60
C ARG A 383 6.71 38.96 2.28
N LEU A 384 6.93 37.90 1.48
CA LEU A 384 8.26 37.57 0.95
C LEU A 384 8.87 38.77 0.20
N ALA A 385 8.09 39.49 -0.61
CA ALA A 385 8.56 40.70 -1.29
C ALA A 385 8.94 41.84 -0.31
N ASP A 386 8.18 42.03 0.78
CA ASP A 386 8.52 42.96 1.86
C ASP A 386 9.79 42.55 2.61
N ASP A 387 9.98 41.25 2.86
CA ASP A 387 11.19 40.69 3.47
C ASP A 387 12.42 40.84 2.57
N VAL A 388 12.26 40.66 1.25
CA VAL A 388 13.32 40.95 0.26
C VAL A 388 13.67 42.44 0.22
N ARG A 389 12.66 43.33 0.16
CA ARG A 389 12.88 44.79 0.18
C ARG A 389 13.53 45.28 1.47
N ALA A 390 13.25 44.62 2.60
CA ALA A 390 13.87 44.90 3.89
C ALA A 390 15.24 44.22 4.09
N GLY A 391 15.73 43.44 3.12
CA GLY A 391 17.00 42.70 3.21
C GLY A 391 16.97 41.54 4.20
N ARG A 392 15.79 41.06 4.62
CA ARG A 392 15.61 39.89 5.48
C ARG A 392 15.64 38.57 4.69
N ALA A 393 15.22 38.61 3.43
CA ALA A 393 15.27 37.49 2.48
C ALA A 393 16.08 37.87 1.22
N PRO A 394 16.72 36.91 0.52
CA PRO A 394 17.36 37.14 -0.76
C PRO A 394 16.34 37.21 -1.90
N GLN A 395 16.59 38.06 -2.90
CA GLN A 395 15.76 38.12 -4.12
C GLN A 395 15.69 36.74 -4.80
N PRO A 396 14.50 36.14 -4.98
CA PRO A 396 14.35 34.87 -5.69
C PRO A 396 14.56 35.03 -7.20
N ASP A 397 15.09 33.97 -7.82
CA ASP A 397 15.13 33.78 -9.27
C ASP A 397 13.79 33.28 -9.81
N PHE A 398 13.03 32.55 -8.99
CA PHE A 398 11.64 32.16 -9.22
C PHE A 398 10.97 31.74 -7.90
N VAL A 399 9.63 31.78 -7.89
CA VAL A 399 8.78 31.32 -6.78
C VAL A 399 7.98 30.10 -7.22
N VAL A 400 7.75 29.14 -6.33
CA VAL A 400 6.87 27.99 -6.53
C VAL A 400 5.65 28.12 -5.62
N TRP A 401 4.46 28.15 -6.22
CA TRP A 401 3.19 28.07 -5.50
C TRP A 401 2.67 26.62 -5.44
N PRO A 402 1.71 26.33 -4.54
CA PRO A 402 1.07 25.03 -4.44
C PRO A 402 0.26 24.62 -5.68
N GLU A 403 -0.15 23.35 -5.72
CA GLU A 403 -1.22 22.87 -6.60
C GLU A 403 -2.54 23.53 -6.17
N ASP A 404 -3.40 23.86 -7.14
CA ASP A 404 -4.67 24.56 -6.95
C ASP A 404 -4.57 25.92 -6.24
N ALA A 405 -3.39 26.57 -6.26
CA ALA A 405 -3.23 27.95 -5.80
C ALA A 405 -4.20 28.92 -6.52
N SER A 406 -4.58 28.61 -7.77
CA SER A 406 -5.80 29.15 -8.38
C SER A 406 -6.74 28.02 -8.86
N GLU A 407 -7.80 27.75 -8.10
CA GLU A 407 -8.93 26.91 -8.51
C GLU A 407 -9.83 27.53 -9.61
N ILE A 408 -9.46 28.71 -10.10
CA ILE A 408 -10.12 29.43 -11.20
C ILE A 408 -9.10 29.57 -12.34
N ASP A 409 -9.51 29.30 -13.57
CA ASP A 409 -8.65 29.43 -14.75
C ASP A 409 -8.22 30.91 -14.96
N PRO A 410 -6.94 31.25 -14.77
CA PRO A 410 -6.46 32.63 -14.87
C PRO A 410 -6.20 33.07 -16.33
N LEU A 411 -6.38 32.20 -17.31
CA LEU A 411 -6.38 32.56 -18.73
C LEU A 411 -7.79 32.96 -19.19
N ALA A 412 -8.83 32.43 -18.53
CA ALA A 412 -10.22 32.78 -18.78
C ALA A 412 -10.77 33.87 -17.84
N ASN A 413 -10.25 34.01 -16.61
CA ASN A 413 -10.72 34.97 -15.61
C ASN A 413 -9.72 36.14 -15.41
N PRO A 414 -10.07 37.39 -15.79
CA PRO A 414 -9.19 38.56 -15.63
C PRO A 414 -8.87 38.94 -14.18
N GLU A 415 -9.75 38.66 -13.22
CA GLU A 415 -9.53 38.97 -11.79
C GLU A 415 -8.44 38.06 -11.21
N ALA A 416 -8.52 36.75 -11.49
CA ALA A 416 -7.47 35.81 -11.12
C ALA A 416 -6.13 36.13 -11.80
N ALA A 417 -6.17 36.51 -13.09
CA ALA A 417 -4.99 36.97 -13.82
C ALA A 417 -4.34 38.22 -13.19
N GLN A 418 -5.15 39.16 -12.72
CA GLN A 418 -4.69 40.39 -12.09
C GLN A 418 -4.07 40.13 -10.71
N GLU A 419 -4.69 39.31 -9.87
CA GLU A 419 -4.15 38.94 -8.54
C GLU A 419 -2.79 38.23 -8.66
N ILE A 420 -2.67 37.28 -9.60
CA ILE A 420 -1.36 36.64 -9.91
C ILE A 420 -0.34 37.69 -10.37
N SER A 421 -0.74 38.59 -11.26
CA SER A 421 0.18 39.63 -11.79
C SER A 421 0.64 40.59 -10.70
N VAL A 422 -0.23 40.96 -9.74
CA VAL A 422 0.14 41.77 -8.56
C VAL A 422 1.19 41.06 -7.70
N ALA A 423 1.08 39.74 -7.50
CA ALA A 423 2.10 38.99 -6.75
C ALA A 423 3.44 38.94 -7.51
N VAL A 424 3.41 38.69 -8.82
CA VAL A 424 4.60 38.64 -9.71
C VAL A 424 5.31 40.00 -9.77
N GLU A 425 4.55 41.10 -9.87
CA GLU A 425 5.07 42.47 -9.84
C GLU A 425 5.67 42.82 -8.47
N ALA A 426 5.02 42.41 -7.37
CA ALA A 426 5.52 42.67 -6.02
C ALA A 426 6.87 42.01 -5.76
N ILE A 427 7.05 40.74 -6.14
CA ILE A 427 8.31 39.99 -5.93
C ILE A 427 9.35 40.20 -7.03
N GLY A 428 8.95 40.70 -8.21
CA GLY A 428 9.86 40.95 -9.33
C GLY A 428 10.48 39.70 -9.96
N ALA A 429 9.89 38.52 -9.74
CA ALA A 429 10.40 37.23 -10.19
C ALA A 429 9.26 36.35 -10.78
N PRO A 430 9.55 35.44 -11.73
CA PRO A 430 8.54 34.52 -12.25
C PRO A 430 8.00 33.59 -11.17
N ILE A 431 6.69 33.33 -11.22
CA ILE A 431 5.99 32.43 -10.30
C ILE A 431 5.49 31.20 -11.07
N LEU A 432 5.77 30.00 -10.55
CA LEU A 432 5.15 28.76 -11.00
C LEU A 432 3.82 28.61 -10.27
N VAL A 433 2.73 28.99 -10.95
CA VAL A 433 1.35 28.97 -10.41
C VAL A 433 0.71 27.62 -10.69
N GLY A 434 0.32 26.89 -9.66
CA GLY A 434 -0.56 25.73 -9.80
C GLY A 434 -2.01 26.17 -9.97
N THR A 435 -2.68 25.66 -10.99
CA THR A 435 -4.04 26.07 -11.37
C THR A 435 -4.77 24.98 -12.14
N VAL A 436 -6.10 25.08 -12.25
CA VAL A 436 -6.89 24.33 -13.22
C VAL A 436 -7.15 25.17 -14.46
N LEU A 437 -7.03 24.57 -15.66
CA LEU A 437 -7.38 25.19 -16.93
C LEU A 437 -8.53 24.43 -17.60
N ASP A 438 -9.41 25.15 -18.29
CA ASP A 438 -10.43 24.55 -19.13
C ASP A 438 -9.84 23.98 -20.44
N VAL A 439 -10.27 22.79 -20.83
CA VAL A 439 -9.90 22.21 -22.12
C VAL A 439 -10.64 22.96 -23.25
N PRO A 440 -9.98 23.32 -24.36
CA PRO A 440 -10.64 24.00 -25.48
C PRO A 440 -11.87 23.24 -25.99
N ASN A 441 -12.99 23.95 -26.15
CA ASN A 441 -14.30 23.45 -26.56
C ASN A 441 -15.03 22.55 -25.55
N ARG A 442 -14.66 22.56 -24.25
CA ARG A 442 -15.46 21.89 -23.20
C ARG A 442 -16.89 22.45 -23.15
N THR A 443 -17.88 21.61 -22.83
CA THR A 443 -19.27 22.03 -22.64
C THR A 443 -19.70 21.86 -21.18
N ILE A 444 -21.00 22.04 -20.89
CA ILE A 444 -21.56 21.73 -19.56
C ILE A 444 -21.79 20.21 -19.42
N GLU A 445 -22.10 19.54 -20.53
CA GLU A 445 -22.38 18.12 -20.66
C GLU A 445 -21.10 17.26 -20.76
N ASP A 446 -20.05 17.81 -21.38
CA ASP A 446 -18.70 17.25 -21.41
C ASP A 446 -17.70 18.24 -20.79
N PRO A 447 -17.69 18.37 -19.44
CA PRO A 447 -16.70 19.17 -18.74
C PRO A 447 -15.35 18.44 -18.81
N ALA A 448 -14.29 19.18 -19.14
CA ALA A 448 -12.93 18.66 -19.18
C ALA A 448 -11.94 19.77 -18.81
N GLN A 449 -11.00 19.46 -17.92
CA GLN A 449 -10.00 20.41 -17.40
C GLN A 449 -8.62 19.76 -17.32
N THR A 450 -7.56 20.56 -17.24
CA THR A 450 -6.21 20.10 -16.88
C THR A 450 -5.79 20.72 -15.56
N ASN A 451 -5.21 19.90 -14.67
CA ASN A 451 -4.44 20.39 -13.53
C ASN A 451 -3.05 20.77 -14.07
N THR A 452 -2.67 22.04 -13.92
CA THR A 452 -1.59 22.69 -14.67
C THR A 452 -0.71 23.54 -13.78
N VAL A 453 0.61 23.51 -14.02
CA VAL A 453 1.56 24.49 -13.49
C VAL A 453 1.97 25.43 -14.62
N ILE A 454 1.71 26.72 -14.48
CA ILE A 454 2.05 27.75 -15.47
C ILE A 454 3.09 28.73 -14.90
N VAL A 455 4.12 29.05 -15.68
CA VAL A 455 5.09 30.09 -15.34
C VAL A 455 4.49 31.45 -15.69
N TRP A 456 4.16 32.26 -14.69
CA TRP A 456 3.77 33.65 -14.87
C TRP A 456 5.01 34.53 -14.73
N ASN A 457 5.37 35.24 -15.79
CA ASN A 457 6.59 36.04 -15.87
C ASN A 457 6.27 37.53 -15.63
N PRO A 458 7.18 38.30 -14.99
CA PRO A 458 7.05 39.75 -14.90
C PRO A 458 6.94 40.37 -16.30
N MET A 459 6.08 41.39 -16.44
CA MET A 459 5.79 42.13 -17.69
C MET A 459 5.15 41.35 -18.84
N THR A 460 5.51 40.09 -19.08
CA THR A 460 5.00 39.29 -20.22
C THR A 460 3.85 38.36 -19.86
N GLY A 461 3.59 38.13 -18.57
CA GLY A 461 2.50 37.29 -18.09
C GLY A 461 2.74 35.78 -18.34
N PRO A 462 1.68 35.00 -18.65
CA PRO A 462 1.76 33.54 -18.74
C PRO A 462 2.70 33.05 -19.86
N GLY A 463 3.53 32.05 -19.54
CA GLY A 463 4.56 31.48 -20.43
C GLY A 463 4.56 29.95 -20.45
N ASP A 464 5.75 29.33 -20.26
CA ASP A 464 5.93 27.87 -20.21
C ASP A 464 4.93 27.23 -19.22
N ARG A 465 4.29 26.11 -19.60
CA ARG A 465 3.35 25.39 -18.75
C ARG A 465 3.56 23.88 -18.78
N HIS A 466 3.12 23.21 -17.71
CA HIS A 466 3.05 21.77 -17.62
C HIS A 466 1.69 21.28 -17.12
N ASP A 467 1.02 20.48 -17.95
CA ASP A 467 -0.25 19.84 -17.62
C ASP A 467 0.02 18.44 -17.02
N LYS A 468 -0.53 18.17 -15.82
CA LYS A 468 -0.34 16.95 -14.99
C LYS A 468 -0.62 15.67 -15.78
N ARG A 469 0.31 14.71 -15.77
CA ARG A 469 0.29 13.55 -16.69
C ARG A 469 -0.25 12.27 -16.05
N ILE A 470 0.01 12.07 -14.76
CA ILE A 470 -0.51 10.94 -13.99
C ILE A 470 -1.60 11.47 -13.07
N VAL A 471 -2.81 11.52 -13.61
CA VAL A 471 -4.01 12.00 -12.90
C VAL A 471 -4.44 10.98 -11.84
N GLN A 472 -4.90 11.45 -10.68
CA GLN A 472 -5.31 10.60 -9.56
C GLN A 472 -6.70 9.97 -9.81
N PRO A 473 -6.82 8.63 -9.83
CA PRO A 473 -8.12 7.98 -9.99
C PRO A 473 -8.99 8.16 -8.74
N PHE A 474 -10.31 8.15 -8.96
CA PHE A 474 -11.39 8.35 -7.98
C PHE A 474 -11.49 9.74 -7.34
N GLY A 475 -10.45 10.58 -7.43
CA GLY A 475 -10.50 12.00 -7.07
C GLY A 475 -10.63 12.90 -8.29
N GLU A 476 -9.54 13.04 -9.05
CA GLU A 476 -9.45 13.94 -10.21
C GLU A 476 -10.16 13.41 -11.46
N TYR A 477 -10.32 12.09 -11.59
CA TYR A 477 -11.17 11.44 -12.60
C TYR A 477 -11.73 10.12 -12.08
N LEU A 478 -12.86 9.64 -12.63
CA LEU A 478 -13.40 8.31 -12.30
C LEU A 478 -13.15 7.28 -13.43
N PRO A 479 -12.26 6.29 -13.24
CA PRO A 479 -12.14 5.16 -14.14
C PRO A 479 -13.50 4.45 -14.29
N TRP A 480 -13.89 4.09 -15.52
CA TRP A 480 -15.15 3.39 -15.82
C TRP A 480 -16.39 4.03 -15.14
N ARG A 481 -16.54 5.36 -15.18
CA ARG A 481 -17.62 6.13 -14.51
C ARG A 481 -19.02 5.48 -14.64
N GLY A 482 -19.38 4.98 -15.82
CA GLY A 482 -20.65 4.26 -16.02
C GLY A 482 -20.86 3.04 -15.12
N PHE A 483 -19.83 2.23 -14.89
CA PHE A 483 -19.91 1.08 -13.97
C PHE A 483 -20.04 1.53 -12.52
N PHE A 484 -19.20 2.48 -12.07
CA PHE A 484 -19.23 2.94 -10.68
C PHE A 484 -20.48 3.74 -10.31
N ARG A 485 -21.14 4.40 -11.27
CA ARG A 485 -22.48 5.00 -11.10
C ARG A 485 -23.53 3.99 -10.63
N HIS A 486 -23.41 2.71 -11.01
CA HIS A 486 -24.31 1.66 -10.51
C HIS A 486 -24.00 1.20 -9.07
N LEU A 487 -22.82 1.55 -8.54
CA LEU A 487 -22.38 1.16 -7.18
C LEU A 487 -22.55 2.29 -6.15
N SER A 488 -22.48 3.56 -6.58
CA SER A 488 -22.65 4.71 -5.69
C SER A 488 -22.99 5.98 -6.47
N SER A 489 -23.91 6.78 -5.93
CA SER A 489 -24.19 8.16 -6.39
C SER A 489 -22.99 9.11 -6.23
N MET A 490 -22.03 8.78 -5.36
CA MET A 490 -20.78 9.54 -5.22
C MET A 490 -19.92 9.52 -6.50
N ALA A 491 -20.20 8.60 -7.44
CA ALA A 491 -19.53 8.52 -8.73
C ALA A 491 -19.63 9.80 -9.58
N ASP A 492 -20.62 10.66 -9.33
CA ASP A 492 -20.80 11.92 -10.06
C ASP A 492 -20.02 13.10 -9.45
N MET A 493 -19.51 12.97 -8.22
CA MET A 493 -18.67 14.00 -7.59
C MET A 493 -17.19 13.94 -8.01
N ALA A 494 -16.75 12.82 -8.59
CA ALA A 494 -15.37 12.69 -9.08
C ALA A 494 -15.10 13.62 -10.27
N GLY A 495 -13.93 14.25 -10.28
CA GLY A 495 -13.55 15.31 -11.23
C GLY A 495 -13.45 14.87 -12.69
N TYR A 496 -13.09 15.84 -13.55
CA TYR A 496 -12.96 15.65 -15.00
C TYR A 496 -11.59 16.12 -15.51
N ILE A 497 -10.53 15.87 -14.71
CA ILE A 497 -9.16 16.18 -15.12
C ILE A 497 -8.69 15.18 -16.18
N VAL A 498 -8.20 15.69 -17.31
CA VAL A 498 -7.60 14.88 -18.38
C VAL A 498 -6.07 14.91 -18.29
N PRO A 499 -5.38 13.81 -18.63
CA PRO A 499 -3.92 13.75 -18.55
C PRO A 499 -3.25 14.62 -19.62
N GLY A 500 -2.31 15.46 -19.16
CA GLY A 500 -1.48 16.31 -19.99
C GLY A 500 -0.43 15.57 -20.83
N LYS A 501 0.26 16.32 -21.67
CA LYS A 501 1.35 15.85 -22.55
C LYS A 501 2.60 16.72 -22.35
N GLY A 502 3.73 16.27 -22.90
CA GLY A 502 4.98 17.06 -22.94
C GLY A 502 6.10 16.56 -22.03
N PRO A 503 7.18 17.35 -21.87
CA PRO A 503 8.44 16.90 -21.27
C PRO A 503 8.38 16.71 -19.74
N GLY A 504 7.41 17.32 -19.05
CA GLY A 504 7.43 17.45 -17.58
C GLY A 504 8.38 18.53 -17.09
N VAL A 505 8.71 19.51 -17.95
CA VAL A 505 9.69 20.58 -17.67
C VAL A 505 9.11 21.92 -18.10
N VAL A 506 9.25 22.93 -17.24
CA VAL A 506 8.99 24.35 -17.55
C VAL A 506 10.27 25.17 -17.35
N ARG A 507 10.35 26.37 -17.92
CA ARG A 507 11.46 27.31 -17.68
C ARG A 507 10.99 28.57 -16.96
N ALA A 508 11.60 28.84 -15.80
CA ALA A 508 11.46 30.12 -15.09
C ALA A 508 12.83 30.80 -15.04
N LYS A 509 12.91 32.05 -15.51
CA LYS A 509 14.18 32.82 -15.63
C LYS A 509 15.32 32.02 -16.30
N GLY A 510 14.97 31.21 -17.30
CA GLY A 510 15.90 30.30 -18.02
C GLY A 510 16.21 28.97 -17.32
N THR A 511 15.89 28.81 -16.03
CA THR A 511 16.12 27.57 -15.26
C THR A 511 15.12 26.48 -15.67
N PRO A 512 15.56 25.29 -16.13
CA PRO A 512 14.66 24.18 -16.42
C PRO A 512 14.25 23.45 -15.13
N ILE A 513 12.96 23.52 -14.79
CA ILE A 513 12.39 22.94 -13.57
C ILE A 513 11.49 21.76 -13.94
N GLY A 514 11.75 20.60 -13.34
CA GLY A 514 10.98 19.38 -13.54
C GLY A 514 9.78 19.33 -12.62
N ILE A 515 8.57 19.21 -13.17
CA ILE A 515 7.32 19.26 -12.41
C ILE A 515 6.79 17.83 -12.19
N ALA A 516 6.28 17.57 -10.99
CA ALA A 516 5.37 16.45 -10.72
C ALA A 516 4.36 16.89 -9.67
N THR A 517 3.12 17.11 -10.09
CA THR A 517 2.10 17.71 -9.22
C THR A 517 1.53 16.64 -8.28
N CYS A 518 1.64 16.88 -6.98
CA CYS A 518 1.00 16.12 -5.90
C CYS A 518 1.16 14.59 -6.01
N TRP A 519 0.13 13.89 -6.51
CA TRP A 519 0.10 12.44 -6.72
C TRP A 519 1.28 11.93 -7.56
N GLU A 520 1.73 12.72 -8.54
CA GLU A 520 2.77 12.32 -9.50
C GLU A 520 4.14 12.04 -8.87
N VAL A 521 4.47 12.67 -7.74
CA VAL A 521 5.77 12.50 -7.06
C VAL A 521 6.00 11.05 -6.60
N SER A 522 4.92 10.30 -6.37
CA SER A 522 4.98 8.89 -5.99
C SER A 522 5.40 7.95 -7.14
N PHE A 523 5.38 8.44 -8.39
CA PHE A 523 5.73 7.66 -9.58
C PHE A 523 7.11 8.04 -10.11
N ASP A 524 8.02 7.07 -10.12
CA ASP A 524 9.38 7.21 -10.67
C ASP A 524 9.43 7.77 -12.10
N ARG A 525 8.47 7.37 -12.94
CA ARG A 525 8.38 7.78 -14.35
C ARG A 525 8.13 9.28 -14.54
N ALA A 526 7.53 10.01 -13.59
CA ALA A 526 7.23 11.43 -13.74
C ALA A 526 8.51 12.28 -13.74
N LEU A 527 9.18 12.41 -12.60
CA LEU A 527 10.38 13.24 -12.47
C LEU A 527 11.59 12.64 -13.19
N ARG A 528 11.69 11.31 -13.37
CA ARG A 528 12.71 10.72 -14.26
C ARG A 528 12.55 11.20 -15.70
N HIS A 529 11.31 11.33 -16.19
CA HIS A 529 11.06 11.86 -17.54
C HIS A 529 11.48 13.33 -17.62
N ALA A 530 11.10 14.15 -16.63
CA ALA A 530 11.50 15.56 -16.56
C ALA A 530 13.03 15.74 -16.57
N VAL A 531 13.75 14.99 -15.73
CA VAL A 531 15.22 15.04 -15.64
C VAL A 531 15.91 14.57 -16.93
N ARG A 532 15.36 13.56 -17.61
CA ARG A 532 15.85 13.16 -18.95
C ARG A 532 15.56 14.19 -20.04
N ASN A 533 14.59 15.09 -19.84
CA ASN A 533 14.30 16.24 -20.70
C ASN A 533 15.00 17.53 -20.22
N GLY A 534 15.98 17.42 -19.31
CA GLY A 534 16.88 18.52 -18.94
C GLY A 534 16.56 19.25 -17.64
N ALA A 535 15.60 18.79 -16.83
CA ALA A 535 15.32 19.42 -15.53
C ALA A 535 16.56 19.45 -14.60
N GLN A 536 16.82 20.63 -14.02
CA GLN A 536 17.98 20.93 -13.17
C GLN A 536 17.63 21.07 -11.68
N VAL A 537 16.35 21.32 -11.38
CA VAL A 537 15.70 21.30 -10.07
C VAL A 537 14.33 20.63 -10.25
N LEU A 538 13.76 20.04 -9.19
CA LEU A 538 12.41 19.48 -9.18
C LEU A 538 11.47 20.40 -8.40
N ALA A 539 10.24 20.57 -8.85
CA ALA A 539 9.17 21.19 -8.09
C ALA A 539 8.00 20.22 -7.95
N VAL A 540 7.42 20.19 -6.75
CA VAL A 540 6.28 19.34 -6.35
C VAL A 540 5.22 20.24 -5.71
N PRO A 541 4.40 20.94 -6.52
CA PRO A 541 3.20 21.62 -6.04
C PRO A 541 2.19 20.57 -5.55
N ALA A 542 1.57 20.78 -4.39
CA ALA A 542 0.68 19.78 -3.78
C ALA A 542 -0.48 20.39 -2.97
N ASN A 543 -1.71 20.01 -3.29
CA ASN A 543 -2.89 20.33 -2.51
C ASN A 543 -3.04 19.27 -1.41
N ASN A 544 -2.91 19.68 -0.15
CA ASN A 544 -3.04 18.80 1.01
C ASN A 544 -4.26 19.17 1.88
N ALA A 545 -5.11 20.10 1.43
CA ALA A 545 -6.22 20.67 2.22
C ALA A 545 -7.21 19.62 2.74
N ASN A 546 -7.48 18.58 1.95
CA ASN A 546 -8.43 17.52 2.28
C ASN A 546 -7.79 16.33 3.04
N PHE A 547 -6.53 16.47 3.47
CA PHE A 547 -5.74 15.39 4.06
C PHE A 547 -5.18 15.77 5.43
N ASN A 548 -4.61 14.80 6.15
CA ASN A 548 -3.95 15.04 7.43
C ASN A 548 -2.41 15.11 7.29
N GLN A 549 -1.75 15.55 8.36
CA GLN A 549 -0.29 15.67 8.40
C GLN A 549 0.42 14.36 8.05
N THR A 550 -0.10 13.20 8.46
CA THR A 550 0.48 11.88 8.14
C THR A 550 0.54 11.62 6.63
N MET A 551 -0.48 12.01 5.86
CA MET A 551 -0.42 11.93 4.41
C MET A 551 0.69 12.84 3.86
N SER A 552 0.74 14.08 4.32
CA SER A 552 1.75 15.07 3.88
C SER A 552 3.18 14.60 4.15
N GLU A 553 3.45 14.00 5.32
CA GLU A 553 4.75 13.40 5.64
C GLU A 553 5.08 12.19 4.75
N GLN A 554 4.10 11.35 4.43
CA GLN A 554 4.25 10.22 3.51
C GLN A 554 4.50 10.70 2.06
N GLN A 555 3.88 11.80 1.63
CA GLN A 555 4.14 12.44 0.34
C GLN A 555 5.55 13.05 0.29
N LEU A 556 5.97 13.76 1.34
CA LEU A 556 7.32 14.31 1.49
C LEU A 556 8.39 13.20 1.47
N ALA A 557 8.10 12.01 2.00
CA ALA A 557 8.99 10.86 1.89
C ALA A 557 9.24 10.43 0.43
N PHE A 558 8.22 10.49 -0.44
CA PHE A 558 8.45 10.30 -1.88
C PHE A 558 9.33 11.41 -2.48
N SER A 559 9.09 12.69 -2.15
CA SER A 559 9.95 13.80 -2.59
C SER A 559 11.42 13.59 -2.21
N LYS A 560 11.71 13.12 -0.99
CA LYS A 560 13.07 12.71 -0.55
C LYS A 560 13.65 11.61 -1.41
N LEU A 561 12.89 10.56 -1.71
CA LEU A 561 13.33 9.52 -2.63
C LEU A 561 13.61 10.05 -4.04
N ARG A 562 12.82 11.01 -4.55
CA ARG A 562 13.03 11.58 -5.89
C ARG A 562 14.29 12.43 -5.95
N ALA A 563 14.55 13.23 -4.91
CA ALA A 563 15.75 14.07 -4.79
C ALA A 563 17.05 13.24 -4.84
N VAL A 564 17.12 12.13 -4.10
CA VAL A 564 18.28 11.22 -4.10
C VAL A 564 18.38 10.38 -5.37
N GLU A 565 17.25 9.85 -5.87
CA GLU A 565 17.21 9.01 -7.09
C GLU A 565 17.73 9.78 -8.31
N LEU A 566 17.39 11.07 -8.42
CA LEU A 566 17.63 11.88 -9.60
C LEU A 566 18.79 12.87 -9.46
N ASP A 567 19.41 12.97 -8.27
CA ASP A 567 20.49 13.93 -7.96
C ASP A 567 20.05 15.38 -8.17
N ARG A 568 18.95 15.78 -7.54
CA ARG A 568 18.33 17.11 -7.69
C ARG A 568 17.82 17.63 -6.37
N TYR A 569 17.80 18.95 -6.22
CA TYR A 569 16.99 19.59 -5.18
C TYR A 569 15.51 19.43 -5.55
N ALA A 570 14.65 19.21 -4.55
CA ALA A 570 13.21 19.15 -4.72
C ALA A 570 12.52 20.22 -3.86
N LEU A 571 11.77 21.09 -4.52
CA LEU A 571 10.99 22.18 -3.93
C LEU A 571 9.55 21.68 -3.76
N VAL A 572 9.16 21.35 -2.53
CA VAL A 572 7.80 20.88 -2.21
C VAL A 572 6.99 22.08 -1.75
N ALA A 573 6.01 22.50 -2.54
CA ALA A 573 5.12 23.63 -2.26
C ALA A 573 3.72 23.10 -1.97
N SER A 574 3.25 23.21 -0.74
CA SER A 574 1.92 22.76 -0.36
C SER A 574 1.06 23.90 0.19
N ASN A 575 -0.24 23.85 -0.07
CA ASN A 575 -1.16 24.90 0.37
C ASN A 575 -1.35 24.90 1.90
N VAL A 576 -1.53 23.72 2.52
CA VAL A 576 -1.58 23.54 3.98
C VAL A 576 -0.61 22.49 4.51
N GLY A 577 -0.04 21.69 3.60
CA GLY A 577 0.84 20.57 3.91
C GLY A 577 2.18 21.01 4.45
N ILE A 578 3.11 20.07 4.55
CA ILE A 578 4.51 20.38 4.83
C ILE A 578 5.17 20.79 3.50
N SER A 579 5.37 22.10 3.33
CA SER A 579 6.29 22.62 2.32
C SER A 579 7.73 22.44 2.79
N ALA A 580 8.64 22.12 1.88
CA ALA A 580 10.03 21.84 2.20
C ALA A 580 10.97 22.02 1.02
N VAL A 581 12.23 22.38 1.30
CA VAL A 581 13.33 22.29 0.33
C VAL A 581 14.19 21.08 0.66
N VAL A 582 14.18 20.08 -0.22
CA VAL A 582 14.87 18.80 -0.02
C VAL A 582 16.13 18.74 -0.88
N THR A 583 17.24 18.35 -0.26
CA THR A 583 18.56 18.21 -0.87
C THR A 583 18.71 16.93 -1.71
N PRO A 584 19.69 16.87 -2.63
CA PRO A 584 20.08 15.63 -3.33
C PRO A 584 20.56 14.47 -2.44
N ASP A 585 20.70 14.66 -1.11
CA ASP A 585 20.95 13.58 -0.13
C ASP A 585 19.73 13.24 0.75
N GLY A 586 18.55 13.75 0.40
CA GLY A 586 17.27 13.39 1.03
C GLY A 586 16.97 14.11 2.35
N ARG A 587 17.86 15.01 2.79
CA ARG A 587 17.62 15.87 3.95
C ARG A 587 16.78 17.08 3.56
N GLU A 588 15.90 17.49 4.46
CA GLU A 588 15.27 18.82 4.42
C GLU A 588 16.33 19.88 4.79
N LEU A 589 16.47 20.94 3.99
CA LEU A 589 17.18 22.16 4.40
C LEU A 589 16.31 22.97 5.36
N GLN A 590 15.03 23.10 5.01
CA GLN A 590 14.03 23.86 5.72
C GLN A 590 12.66 23.23 5.42
N ARG A 591 11.74 23.33 6.37
CA ARG A 591 10.34 22.91 6.24
C ARG A 591 9.42 23.88 6.96
N THR A 592 8.17 23.96 6.52
CA THR A 592 7.10 24.67 7.22
C THR A 592 6.44 23.79 8.29
N GLN A 593 5.51 24.38 9.03
CA GLN A 593 4.53 23.65 9.84
C GLN A 593 3.28 23.36 9.00
N PHE A 594 2.50 22.38 9.46
CA PHE A 594 1.20 22.03 8.88
C PHE A 594 0.16 23.10 9.27
N PHE A 595 -0.73 23.50 8.35
CA PHE A 595 -1.74 24.55 8.54
C PHE A 595 -1.22 25.97 8.92
N THR A 596 0.01 26.33 8.56
CA THR A 596 0.55 27.70 8.76
C THR A 596 0.78 28.43 7.44
N PRO A 597 0.45 29.73 7.30
CA PRO A 597 0.98 30.53 6.19
C PRO A 597 2.49 30.74 6.39
N ALA A 598 3.30 30.50 5.36
CA ALA A 598 4.76 30.63 5.42
C ALA A 598 5.40 30.66 4.02
N HIS A 599 6.68 31.07 3.96
CA HIS A 599 7.52 30.91 2.78
C HIS A 599 8.91 30.37 3.15
N LEU A 600 9.61 29.79 2.16
CA LEU A 600 10.98 29.31 2.24
C LEU A 600 11.79 29.95 1.10
N ASP A 601 13.03 30.37 1.34
CA ASP A 601 13.84 31.24 0.47
C ASP A 601 15.28 30.72 0.29
N ASN A 602 15.42 29.47 -0.17
CA ASN A 602 16.71 28.78 -0.15
C ASN A 602 17.47 28.81 -1.48
N GLN A 603 18.80 28.92 -1.39
CA GLN A 603 19.68 28.66 -2.54
C GLN A 603 19.72 27.16 -2.87
N VAL A 604 19.51 26.83 -4.14
CA VAL A 604 19.59 25.46 -4.67
C VAL A 604 20.58 25.39 -5.83
N ARG A 605 21.27 24.25 -5.97
CA ARG A 605 22.23 24.05 -7.07
C ARG A 605 21.57 23.38 -8.28
N LEU A 606 21.81 23.96 -9.45
CA LEU A 606 21.33 23.46 -10.74
C LEU A 606 22.21 22.30 -11.22
N LYS A 607 21.65 21.09 -11.23
CA LYS A 607 22.41 19.88 -11.62
C LYS A 607 22.01 19.37 -13.00
N THR A 608 23.01 18.93 -13.77
CA THR A 608 22.82 18.38 -15.13
C THR A 608 23.19 16.90 -15.25
N SER A 609 23.86 16.34 -14.24
CA SER A 609 24.20 14.92 -14.16
C SER A 609 22.95 14.03 -14.26
N LEU A 610 23.07 12.89 -14.94
CA LEU A 610 22.05 11.83 -14.93
C LEU A 610 22.56 10.64 -14.12
N THR A 611 21.84 10.30 -13.05
CA THR A 611 22.13 9.14 -12.20
C THR A 611 21.95 7.83 -12.96
N PRO A 612 22.57 6.72 -12.50
CA PRO A 612 22.27 5.39 -13.04
C PRO A 612 20.77 5.06 -12.99
N ALA A 613 20.05 5.42 -11.92
CA ALA A 613 18.60 5.25 -11.84
C ALA A 613 17.82 6.05 -12.90
N ALA A 614 18.21 7.30 -13.16
CA ALA A 614 17.60 8.12 -14.22
C ALA A 614 17.86 7.56 -15.63
N LYS A 615 19.01 6.92 -15.84
CA LYS A 615 19.39 6.29 -17.12
C LYS A 615 18.75 4.92 -17.34
N TRP A 616 18.83 4.04 -16.34
CA TRP A 616 18.61 2.59 -16.45
C TRP A 616 17.47 2.04 -15.58
N GLY A 617 16.84 2.84 -14.72
CA GLY A 617 15.76 2.39 -13.81
C GLY A 617 14.67 1.52 -14.45
N PRO A 618 14.12 1.86 -15.64
CA PRO A 618 13.16 0.99 -16.34
C PRO A 618 13.73 -0.37 -16.74
N ILE A 619 15.02 -0.44 -17.09
CA ILE A 619 15.71 -1.66 -17.50
C ILE A 619 16.00 -2.54 -16.27
N VAL A 620 16.42 -1.95 -15.15
CA VAL A 620 16.55 -2.65 -13.86
C VAL A 620 15.20 -3.26 -13.46
N GLN A 621 14.12 -2.47 -13.51
CA GLN A 621 12.78 -2.94 -13.18
C GLN A 621 12.31 -4.07 -14.12
N GLY A 622 12.52 -3.93 -15.43
CA GLY A 622 12.18 -4.96 -16.42
C GLY A 622 12.95 -6.26 -16.19
N ALA A 623 14.25 -6.17 -15.90
CA ALA A 623 15.09 -7.33 -15.58
C ALA A 623 14.61 -8.05 -14.31
N LEU A 624 14.17 -7.33 -13.28
CA LEU A 624 13.61 -7.93 -12.06
C LEU A 624 12.26 -8.64 -12.33
N VAL A 625 11.40 -8.07 -13.17
CA VAL A 625 10.13 -8.71 -13.58
C VAL A 625 10.41 -9.98 -14.39
N VAL A 626 11.32 -9.93 -15.38
CA VAL A 626 11.71 -11.11 -16.17
C VAL A 626 12.33 -12.19 -15.28
N ALA A 627 13.21 -11.82 -14.35
CA ALA A 627 13.81 -12.76 -13.39
C ALA A 627 12.76 -13.39 -12.47
N ALA A 628 11.77 -12.64 -12.00
CA ALA A 628 10.66 -13.15 -11.19
C ALA A 628 9.82 -14.19 -11.96
N LEU A 629 9.48 -13.90 -13.22
CA LEU A 629 8.74 -14.84 -14.07
C LEU A 629 9.55 -16.10 -14.39
N ALA A 630 10.84 -15.94 -14.72
CA ALA A 630 11.74 -17.06 -15.01
C ALA A 630 11.92 -17.99 -13.80
N VAL A 631 12.12 -17.45 -12.59
CA VAL A 631 12.26 -18.28 -11.39
C VAL A 631 10.95 -18.96 -10.97
N LEU A 632 9.80 -18.30 -11.17
CA LEU A 632 8.50 -18.94 -10.95
C LEU A 632 8.30 -20.12 -11.91
N PHE A 633 8.61 -19.94 -13.19
CA PHE A 633 8.52 -21.01 -14.19
C PHE A 633 9.48 -22.17 -13.86
N ALA A 634 10.74 -21.88 -13.55
CA ALA A 634 11.72 -22.87 -13.13
C ALA A 634 11.29 -23.64 -11.86
N ALA A 635 10.68 -22.96 -10.88
CA ALA A 635 10.16 -23.58 -9.68
C ALA A 635 8.95 -24.49 -9.96
N ILE A 636 8.05 -24.12 -10.88
CA ILE A 636 6.90 -24.95 -11.27
C ILE A 636 7.39 -26.26 -11.93
N LEU A 637 8.40 -26.16 -12.82
CA LEU A 637 9.06 -27.32 -13.41
C LEU A 637 9.76 -28.19 -12.35
N HIS A 638 10.61 -27.59 -11.52
CA HIS A 638 11.35 -28.29 -10.45
C HIS A 638 10.42 -28.96 -9.42
N ASN A 639 9.26 -28.38 -9.14
CA ASN A 639 8.27 -28.95 -8.22
C ASN A 639 7.41 -30.05 -8.84
N GLY A 640 7.61 -30.41 -10.12
CA GLY A 640 6.91 -31.51 -10.78
C GLY A 640 5.42 -31.27 -11.06
N TRP A 641 4.93 -30.02 -10.99
CA TRP A 641 3.50 -29.72 -11.05
C TRP A 641 2.82 -30.21 -12.34
N PHE A 642 3.52 -30.18 -13.48
CA PHE A 642 2.98 -30.69 -14.75
C PHE A 642 2.81 -32.22 -14.75
N ALA A 643 3.73 -32.96 -14.12
CA ALA A 643 3.59 -34.42 -13.96
C ALA A 643 2.43 -34.76 -13.00
N ASP A 644 2.27 -33.99 -11.92
CA ASP A 644 1.15 -34.10 -10.99
C ASP A 644 -0.21 -33.81 -11.65
N ILE A 645 -0.27 -32.79 -12.52
CA ILE A 645 -1.49 -32.44 -13.28
C ILE A 645 -1.80 -33.52 -14.31
N HIS A 646 -0.82 -33.98 -15.10
CA HIS A 646 -1.03 -35.07 -16.06
C HIS A 646 -1.50 -36.35 -15.38
N ARG A 647 -0.90 -36.75 -14.25
CA ARG A 647 -1.33 -37.90 -13.46
C ARG A 647 -2.79 -37.77 -13.00
N ARG A 648 -3.19 -36.61 -12.47
CA ARG A 648 -4.59 -36.37 -12.04
C ARG A 648 -5.57 -36.36 -13.20
N LEU A 649 -5.17 -35.83 -14.36
CA LEU A 649 -6.00 -35.85 -15.57
C LEU A 649 -6.15 -37.27 -16.14
N SER A 650 -5.09 -38.09 -16.11
CA SER A 650 -5.20 -39.51 -16.49
C SER A 650 -6.02 -40.33 -15.49
N GLU A 651 -5.91 -40.06 -14.19
CA GLU A 651 -6.76 -40.67 -13.16
C GLU A 651 -8.24 -40.29 -13.34
N LEU A 652 -8.54 -39.06 -13.75
CA LEU A 652 -9.91 -38.61 -14.07
C LEU A 652 -10.42 -39.23 -15.38
N ALA A 653 -9.59 -39.33 -16.42
CA ALA A 653 -9.94 -39.99 -17.68
C ALA A 653 -10.25 -41.49 -17.47
N ASN A 654 -9.41 -42.19 -16.69
CA ASN A 654 -9.63 -43.61 -16.36
C ASN A 654 -10.86 -43.84 -15.46
N ARG A 655 -11.36 -42.83 -14.76
CA ARG A 655 -12.64 -42.89 -14.02
C ARG A 655 -13.87 -42.60 -14.91
N GLY A 656 -13.68 -42.18 -16.15
CA GLY A 656 -14.73 -41.95 -17.14
C GLY A 656 -14.83 -43.03 -18.23
N GLY A 657 -14.00 -44.08 -18.18
CA GLY A 657 -14.15 -45.24 -19.05
C GLY A 657 -15.42 -46.03 -18.71
N PRO A 658 -16.13 -46.60 -19.70
CA PRO A 658 -17.33 -47.39 -19.42
C PRO A 658 -16.98 -48.59 -18.56
N VAL A 659 -17.81 -48.86 -17.55
CA VAL A 659 -17.82 -50.15 -16.86
C VAL A 659 -18.14 -51.20 -17.92
N SER A 660 -17.23 -52.13 -18.16
CA SER A 660 -17.52 -53.32 -18.96
C SER A 660 -18.62 -54.10 -18.25
N GLU A 661 -19.80 -54.18 -18.85
CA GLU A 661 -20.85 -55.08 -18.39
C GLU A 661 -20.30 -56.50 -18.32
N ASN A 662 -20.58 -57.18 -17.20
CA ASN A 662 -20.40 -58.63 -17.14
C ASN A 662 -21.34 -59.25 -18.18
N SER A 663 -20.80 -59.99 -19.13
CA SER A 663 -21.58 -60.94 -19.92
C SER A 663 -21.82 -62.18 -19.05
N ASP A 664 -23.05 -62.36 -18.60
CA ASP A 664 -23.49 -63.66 -18.07
C ASP A 664 -23.45 -64.70 -19.19
N ASP A 665 -22.61 -65.73 -19.03
CA ASP A 665 -22.72 -67.00 -19.74
C ASP A 665 -22.32 -68.12 -18.75
N ASP A 666 -23.32 -68.75 -18.16
CA ASP A 666 -23.22 -69.95 -17.32
C ASP A 666 -23.53 -71.17 -18.20
N PRO A 667 -22.70 -72.23 -18.15
CA PRO A 667 -23.31 -73.50 -17.76
C PRO A 667 -22.42 -74.39 -16.87
N LEU A 668 -22.97 -74.73 -15.70
CA LEU A 668 -23.09 -76.08 -15.13
C LEU A 668 -22.13 -77.18 -15.67
N GLY A 669 -21.24 -77.70 -14.82
CA GLY A 669 -20.55 -78.97 -15.08
C GLY A 669 -19.41 -79.33 -14.10
N ASP A 670 -19.75 -80.11 -13.08
CA ASP A 670 -19.01 -81.23 -12.46
C ASP A 670 -17.50 -81.12 -12.05
N ASP A 671 -17.31 -81.19 -10.72
CA ASP A 671 -16.41 -82.08 -9.96
C ASP A 671 -14.85 -82.11 -10.04
N GLU A 672 -14.29 -82.38 -8.84
CA GLU A 672 -12.96 -82.95 -8.48
C GLU A 672 -11.63 -82.20 -8.79
N GLY A 673 -10.71 -82.22 -7.80
CA GLY A 673 -9.29 -82.52 -8.08
C GLY A 673 -8.17 -81.61 -7.55
N ALA A 674 -7.79 -81.81 -6.28
CA ALA A 674 -6.40 -81.92 -5.75
C ALA A 674 -5.23 -80.96 -6.12
N ASP A 675 -4.52 -80.54 -5.06
CA ASP A 675 -3.05 -80.50 -4.84
C ASP A 675 -2.05 -79.88 -5.84
N GLY A 676 -1.07 -79.13 -5.32
CA GLY A 676 0.13 -78.71 -6.06
C GLY A 676 1.00 -77.67 -5.33
N ASP A 677 1.99 -78.14 -4.56
CA ASP A 677 3.00 -77.33 -3.84
C ASP A 677 4.11 -76.73 -4.77
N ASP A 678 5.03 -76.00 -4.12
CA ASP A 678 6.44 -75.74 -4.52
C ASP A 678 6.74 -74.72 -5.66
N LEU A 679 7.88 -74.00 -5.68
CA LEU A 679 8.82 -73.54 -4.63
C LEU A 679 9.70 -72.40 -5.22
N THR A 680 10.29 -71.60 -4.33
CA THR A 680 11.52 -70.74 -4.45
C THR A 680 12.38 -70.77 -5.73
N TYR A 681 12.91 -69.61 -6.18
CA TYR A 681 14.27 -69.15 -5.76
C TYR A 681 14.63 -67.72 -6.22
N ASP A 682 15.51 -67.07 -5.46
CA ASP A 682 16.21 -65.81 -5.81
C ASP A 682 17.32 -66.00 -6.85
N ALA A 683 17.70 -64.93 -7.56
CA ALA A 683 19.08 -64.42 -7.59
C ALA A 683 19.25 -63.15 -8.46
N GLU A 684 19.99 -62.17 -7.93
CA GLU A 684 20.62 -61.09 -8.70
C GLU A 684 21.78 -61.63 -9.56
N PHE A 685 22.16 -60.95 -10.66
CA PHE A 685 23.54 -60.49 -10.86
C PHE A 685 23.68 -59.48 -12.03
N ASP A 686 24.64 -58.57 -11.88
CA ASP A 686 25.20 -57.67 -12.91
C ASP A 686 25.80 -58.46 -14.10
N ASP A 687 25.86 -57.86 -15.31
CA ASP A 687 27.14 -57.33 -15.85
C ASP A 687 26.96 -56.39 -17.07
N ASP A 688 28.07 -55.74 -17.44
CA ASP A 688 28.20 -54.53 -18.25
C ASP A 688 28.49 -54.77 -19.77
N ALA A 689 28.57 -53.65 -20.51
CA ALA A 689 29.41 -53.42 -21.70
C ALA A 689 28.94 -53.79 -23.13
N ARG A 690 28.68 -52.71 -23.90
CA ARG A 690 29.16 -52.39 -25.28
C ARG A 690 28.74 -53.27 -26.47
N TYR A 691 28.26 -52.63 -27.55
CA TYR A 691 28.85 -52.80 -28.90
C TYR A 691 28.53 -51.62 -29.85
N THR A 692 29.38 -51.41 -30.87
CA THR A 692 29.32 -50.27 -31.81
C THR A 692 29.08 -50.67 -33.28
N ALA A 693 28.32 -49.84 -34.00
CA ALA A 693 28.42 -49.46 -35.42
C ALA A 693 28.29 -50.50 -36.57
N ARG A 694 27.41 -50.17 -37.54
CA ARG A 694 27.45 -50.42 -39.01
C ARG A 694 26.47 -49.42 -39.67
N GLN A 695 26.93 -48.45 -40.46
CA GLN A 695 27.15 -48.45 -41.93
C GLN A 695 25.86 -48.65 -42.79
N GLY A 696 25.69 -47.77 -43.80
CA GLY A 696 24.48 -47.60 -44.65
C GLY A 696 24.38 -48.58 -45.83
N PRO A 697 23.91 -48.21 -47.07
CA PRO A 697 23.72 -46.87 -47.67
C PRO A 697 22.22 -46.63 -48.09
N GLU A 698 21.78 -45.78 -49.04
CA GLU A 698 22.41 -44.86 -50.01
C GLU A 698 21.59 -43.53 -50.21
N LYS A 699 21.35 -43.11 -51.47
CA LYS A 699 20.98 -41.76 -51.98
C LYS A 699 19.59 -41.73 -52.65
N GLY A 700 19.07 -40.53 -52.89
CA GLY A 700 18.02 -40.27 -53.90
C GLY A 700 17.55 -38.82 -53.92
N ASP A 701 18.03 -38.03 -54.87
CA ASP A 701 17.86 -36.57 -55.01
C ASP A 701 16.39 -36.05 -55.04
N LEU A 702 16.08 -35.01 -54.24
CA LEU A 702 15.69 -33.65 -54.70
C LEU A 702 15.44 -32.68 -53.53
#